data_AF-A0A925TQG5-F1
#
_entry.id   AF-A0A925TQG5-F1
#
_cell.length_a   1.000
_cell.length_b   1.000
_cell.length_c   1.000
_cell.angle_alpha   90.00
_cell.angle_beta   90.00
_cell.angle_gamma   90.00
#
_symmetry.space_group_name_H-M   'P 1'
#
loop_
_entity.id
_entity.type
_entity.pdbx_description
1 polymer ?
#
loop_
_entity_poly.entity_id
_entity_poly.type
_entity_poly.pdbx_seq_one_letter_code
_entity_poly.pdbx_strand_id
1 'polypeptide(L)'
;MASKKNTSVQPETPEAAGGGRLAGKRCLITGGAGNIGAHLTRRFLAEGATCIITGRNKEKLETFKSSLLSNGLSHLTAALHTRAFDGSKPEDVHLAVADLQKEFGELDVLVNNAGSVGPKQILPNLPFAAEQLEALRAQGVADTETVSDAVQNLLGISWLMTRAAFGMMKHGGSIINVSTIFSRTPYFGRTAYSVPKSALNSLSLHLARELGTSKKAIRLNTVFPGPIDSERIRNVFGAMDKLKSQPAGATAQHFFDTMILNRRDEPGGEAGIDSDAVAVKQFPKPEDVVGTILFLASDDSKAFAGHGFAVTNGMQIDAESRTTLTSRPRLRISDGTDKRTLIIAGDQISDAIAFANRFIETKSSVILVFQHPVFYERAKENYPHLDIRHFSAADEVSKASFFATLASEPQPVENVLILPRCEKNFQNAYVLDTSDDLATKFLDQEITGTISIASALSKFFAATEHKLRETPRVVFVSAPAYGLSVYHDILRSANEELIRIWRDESETAQRNGERKFGLVAHQLLRYSNRDENNFDLASGFVLEVLNTSKQLEAINVYLPAHLEQPAKTGLIDSLYGMHLGKVAVITGGSQGIGGEIGRMLAAAGARVVLSARRKSELEEKRNQILIDLRRIGYSRPEERVVILDGIDVADESSLGKLTEFSLKNFGRIDYLINNAGISGAEQMVVDMSVKDWRHTLQSNMISNFSLMRKVLPSMKKQGFGHILNISSYFGGEKYVAVPYPNRADYAVSKAGQRAMAESFAKFLGPEILINAIAPGPVDGIRLQGTAERPGLFDRRGRLILATKRLNDLYASAIKAMDEGARVSDILAAMQHNSIDEILNAATVHQRITNLAHHIHKTADSLSHSYTHLMDRSIAEKLILRLRTGCYLEGAGIAESFLENLPLPPEPFFTYDQLRREAKKINDGILSMLYLKRMPTESDVALSTVHYLATDNISGETFHPSGGLRFDRTVPEGELFGKPKPERLAAFEGKTIFIFGDYLIDEISALVSAYIGEYRVLQIVVLTKSTYAAEQLQRKFGEYVKAARLHVKAIGMQLEEAIDEAVKNFGRPEAVISMPFEPIVIKQIVATKNGSWENVFNEKDFEDLVENQLTYHFRIARKCSLLGELQLVLVTPKTSQQSTAEEFALANFIKTALHSLTATLGVENERCVHHSAVNQVDLTRRAKSEKPQTPEEIAEELDRFVIACLLTSAPLPSPDDSRYRSRIYRGNAITV
;
A
#
# COMPACT_ATOMS: atom_id res chain seq x y z
N MET A 1 8.74 -40.66 50.40
CA MET A 1 9.05 -40.35 51.81
C MET A 1 8.46 -38.98 52.09
N ALA A 2 7.29 -38.90 52.74
CA ALA A 2 7.10 -38.76 54.20
C ALA A 2 6.67 -37.29 54.46
N SER A 3 5.64 -36.95 55.22
CA SER A 3 4.79 -37.74 56.12
C SER A 3 3.41 -37.08 56.23
N LYS A 4 2.37 -37.92 56.17
CA LYS A 4 1.07 -37.67 56.79
C LYS A 4 1.28 -37.45 58.29
N LYS A 5 0.62 -36.44 58.87
CA LYS A 5 0.20 -36.46 60.28
C LYS A 5 -1.29 -36.18 60.35
N ASN A 6 -2.02 -37.25 60.63
CA ASN A 6 -3.37 -37.22 61.18
C ASN A 6 -3.31 -36.65 62.59
N THR A 7 -4.24 -35.77 62.94
CA THR A 7 -4.78 -35.70 64.30
C THR A 7 -6.29 -35.54 64.21
N SER A 8 -6.94 -36.58 64.76
CA SER A 8 -8.33 -36.77 65.16
C SER A 8 -9.16 -35.51 65.46
N VAL A 9 -10.35 -35.43 64.85
CA VAL A 9 -11.47 -34.59 65.30
C VAL A 9 -12.50 -35.52 65.95
N GLN A 10 -12.78 -35.30 67.23
CA GLN A 10 -13.95 -35.85 67.94
C GLN A 10 -15.19 -34.98 67.67
N PRO A 11 -16.41 -35.52 67.80
CA PRO A 11 -17.63 -34.88 67.35
C PRO A 11 -18.18 -33.92 68.42
N GLU A 12 -18.29 -32.64 68.09
CA GLU A 12 -19.08 -31.70 68.88
C GLU A 12 -20.51 -31.62 68.36
N THR A 13 -21.43 -31.75 69.31
CA THR A 13 -22.89 -31.62 69.21
C THR A 13 -23.35 -30.20 68.84
N PRO A 14 -24.58 -30.05 68.30
CA PRO A 14 -25.03 -28.84 67.61
C PRO A 14 -25.69 -27.82 68.55
N GLU A 15 -25.35 -26.53 68.46
CA GLU A 15 -26.28 -25.40 68.72
C GLU A 15 -25.68 -24.00 68.41
N ALA A 16 -26.57 -23.11 67.93
CA ALA A 16 -26.46 -21.66 67.63
C ALA A 16 -26.08 -21.20 66.20
N ALA A 17 -27.06 -20.59 65.52
CA ALA A 17 -27.05 -20.08 64.15
C ALA A 17 -26.02 -18.94 63.90
N GLY A 18 -25.22 -19.08 62.83
CA GLY A 18 -24.19 -18.11 62.42
C GLY A 18 -24.72 -16.86 61.72
N GLY A 19 -24.20 -15.68 62.09
CA GLY A 19 -24.57 -14.37 61.53
C GLY A 19 -24.05 -14.12 60.10
N GLY A 20 -24.82 -13.38 59.28
CA GLY A 20 -24.50 -13.07 57.88
C GLY A 20 -23.27 -12.17 57.67
N ARG A 21 -22.84 -11.99 56.40
CA ARG A 21 -21.58 -11.32 56.03
C ARG A 21 -21.47 -9.85 56.43
N LEU A 22 -22.59 -9.21 56.77
CA LEU A 22 -22.68 -7.81 57.20
C LEU A 22 -23.17 -7.66 58.63
N ALA A 23 -23.17 -8.74 59.43
CA ALA A 23 -23.62 -8.72 60.81
C ALA A 23 -22.92 -7.59 61.60
N GLY A 24 -23.72 -6.70 62.20
CA GLY A 24 -23.23 -5.58 63.01
C GLY A 24 -22.72 -4.37 62.23
N LYS A 25 -22.83 -4.34 60.89
CA LYS A 25 -22.46 -3.18 60.08
C LYS A 25 -23.64 -2.23 59.86
N ARG A 26 -23.38 -0.93 59.98
CA ARG A 26 -24.30 0.14 59.59
C ARG A 26 -24.01 0.57 58.14
N CYS A 27 -25.01 0.44 57.28
CA CYS A 27 -24.90 0.63 55.84
C CYS A 27 -25.85 1.73 55.35
N LEU A 28 -25.31 2.82 54.78
CA LEU A 28 -26.07 3.90 54.17
C LEU A 28 -26.16 3.66 52.67
N ILE A 29 -27.38 3.51 52.14
CA ILE A 29 -27.64 3.24 50.72
C ILE A 29 -28.42 4.40 50.13
N THR A 30 -27.76 5.16 49.26
CA THR A 30 -28.40 6.23 48.52
C THR A 30 -29.27 5.66 47.39
N GLY A 31 -30.50 6.16 47.23
CA GLY A 31 -31.44 5.60 46.27
C GLY A 31 -31.91 4.18 46.61
N GLY A 32 -31.97 3.81 47.90
CA GLY A 32 -32.24 2.45 48.37
C GLY A 32 -33.63 1.88 48.02
N ALA A 33 -34.59 2.72 47.60
CA ALA A 33 -35.88 2.29 47.05
C ALA A 33 -35.95 2.33 45.50
N GLY A 34 -34.80 2.46 44.82
CA GLY A 34 -34.68 2.35 43.36
C GLY A 34 -34.63 0.90 42.88
N ASN A 35 -34.44 0.68 41.57
CA ASN A 35 -34.41 -0.67 40.98
C ASN A 35 -33.33 -1.56 41.63
N ILE A 36 -32.05 -1.27 41.41
CA ILE A 36 -30.93 -1.98 42.05
C ILE A 36 -30.93 -1.76 43.57
N GLY A 37 -31.28 -0.57 44.02
CA GLY A 37 -31.31 -0.20 45.45
C GLY A 37 -32.23 -1.09 46.29
N ALA A 38 -33.40 -1.46 45.76
CA ALA A 38 -34.35 -2.32 46.45
C ALA A 38 -33.82 -3.75 46.64
N HIS A 39 -33.23 -4.34 45.59
CA HIS A 39 -32.56 -5.64 45.67
C HIS A 39 -31.37 -5.60 46.64
N LEU A 40 -30.58 -4.53 46.60
CA LEU A 40 -29.44 -4.31 47.49
C LEU A 40 -29.88 -4.23 48.96
N THR A 41 -30.90 -3.43 49.26
CA THR A 41 -31.43 -3.26 50.63
C THR A 41 -31.94 -4.59 51.18
N ARG A 42 -32.70 -5.36 50.39
CA ARG A 42 -33.19 -6.69 50.78
C ARG A 42 -32.03 -7.64 51.09
N ARG A 43 -31.00 -7.66 50.24
CA ARG A 43 -29.85 -8.54 50.44
C ARG A 43 -29.00 -8.14 51.65
N PHE A 44 -28.80 -6.84 51.88
CA PHE A 44 -28.01 -6.36 53.02
C PHE A 44 -28.70 -6.67 54.35
N LEU A 45 -30.03 -6.51 54.43
CA LEU A 45 -30.82 -6.90 55.60
C LEU A 45 -30.73 -8.42 55.86
N ALA A 46 -30.83 -9.24 54.80
CA ALA A 46 -30.68 -10.70 54.90
C ALA A 46 -29.29 -11.14 55.38
N GLU A 47 -28.26 -10.32 55.16
CA GLU A 47 -26.87 -10.57 55.59
C GLU A 47 -26.54 -9.93 56.95
N GLY A 48 -27.54 -9.42 57.68
CA GLY A 48 -27.41 -8.92 59.05
C GLY A 48 -27.01 -7.45 59.21
N ALA A 49 -27.08 -6.64 58.14
CA ALA A 49 -26.76 -5.22 58.20
C ALA A 49 -27.91 -4.38 58.79
N THR A 50 -27.57 -3.31 59.50
CA THR A 50 -28.48 -2.19 59.75
C THR A 50 -28.46 -1.27 58.53
N CYS A 51 -29.55 -1.21 57.78
CA CYS A 51 -29.66 -0.46 56.53
C CYS A 51 -30.35 0.89 56.75
N ILE A 52 -29.70 1.95 56.31
CA ILE A 52 -30.26 3.31 56.24
C ILE A 52 -30.43 3.62 54.75
N ILE A 53 -31.67 3.73 54.28
CA ILE A 53 -31.96 4.04 52.89
C ILE A 53 -32.38 5.50 52.72
N THR A 54 -31.87 6.14 51.67
CA THR A 54 -32.17 7.54 51.37
C THR A 54 -32.73 7.75 49.98
N GLY A 55 -33.45 8.86 49.80
CA GLY A 55 -34.04 9.26 48.53
C GLY A 55 -34.90 10.53 48.67
N ARG A 56 -35.16 11.19 47.54
CA ARG A 56 -35.92 12.46 47.51
C ARG A 56 -37.37 12.32 47.97
N ASN A 57 -38.02 11.19 47.64
CA ASN A 57 -39.44 10.98 47.91
C ASN A 57 -39.62 10.13 49.18
N LYS A 58 -40.08 10.77 50.26
CA LYS A 58 -40.38 10.14 51.55
C LYS A 58 -41.43 9.04 51.43
N GLU A 59 -42.53 9.29 50.73
CA GLU A 59 -43.64 8.34 50.53
C GLU A 59 -43.15 7.06 49.83
N LYS A 60 -42.28 7.19 48.83
CA LYS A 60 -41.68 6.04 48.12
C LYS A 60 -40.81 5.19 49.05
N LEU A 61 -40.04 5.82 49.94
CA LEU A 61 -39.20 5.11 50.92
C LEU A 61 -40.06 4.36 51.95
N GLU A 62 -41.11 5.01 52.47
CA GLU A 62 -42.03 4.39 53.43
C GLU A 62 -42.88 3.29 52.79
N THR A 63 -43.30 3.45 51.54
CA THR A 63 -44.00 2.42 50.77
C THR A 63 -43.12 1.19 50.57
N PHE A 64 -41.85 1.40 50.22
CA PHE A 64 -40.90 0.29 50.08
C PHE A 64 -40.65 -0.42 51.42
N LYS A 65 -40.44 0.34 52.51
CA LYS A 65 -40.32 -0.21 53.87
C LYS A 65 -41.57 -1.02 54.27
N SER A 66 -42.76 -0.53 53.94
CA SER A 66 -44.03 -1.22 54.19
C SER A 66 -44.19 -2.48 53.33
N SER A 67 -43.71 -2.48 52.08
CA SER A 67 -43.74 -3.66 51.21
C SER A 67 -42.85 -4.81 51.71
N LEU A 68 -41.86 -4.51 52.54
CA LEU A 68 -41.02 -5.53 53.18
C LEU A 68 -41.73 -6.15 54.39
N LEU A 69 -42.58 -5.37 55.09
CA LEU A 69 -43.42 -5.86 56.19
C LEU A 69 -44.46 -6.88 55.73
N SER A 70 -45.08 -6.66 54.56
CA SER A 70 -46.15 -7.53 54.04
C SER A 70 -45.67 -8.86 53.45
N ASN A 71 -44.37 -9.02 53.19
CA ASN A 71 -43.78 -10.22 52.58
C ASN A 71 -43.13 -11.19 53.59
N GLY A 72 -43.51 -11.15 54.88
CA GLY A 72 -43.04 -12.09 55.91
C GLY A 72 -41.64 -11.80 56.50
N LEU A 73 -41.05 -10.63 56.22
CA LEU A 73 -39.74 -10.19 56.73
C LEU A 73 -39.85 -9.27 57.97
N SER A 74 -40.84 -9.50 58.84
CA SER A 74 -41.16 -8.63 59.99
C SER A 74 -40.04 -8.50 61.03
N HIS A 75 -39.15 -9.49 61.12
CA HIS A 75 -37.98 -9.45 62.02
C HIS A 75 -36.84 -8.56 61.49
N LEU A 76 -36.80 -8.24 60.18
CA LEU A 76 -35.75 -7.42 59.57
C LEU A 76 -36.06 -5.91 59.61
N THR A 77 -37.31 -5.53 59.90
CA THR A 77 -37.73 -4.12 59.85
C THR A 77 -37.19 -3.23 60.96
N ALA A 78 -36.78 -3.81 62.10
CA ALA A 78 -36.08 -3.07 63.14
C ALA A 78 -34.70 -2.55 62.69
N ALA A 79 -34.11 -3.20 61.67
CA ALA A 79 -32.81 -2.86 61.11
C ALA A 79 -32.90 -1.98 59.85
N LEU A 80 -34.10 -1.52 59.43
CA LEU A 80 -34.31 -0.67 58.25
C LEU A 80 -34.78 0.74 58.63
N HIS A 81 -33.96 1.73 58.33
CA HIS A 81 -34.22 3.16 58.58
C HIS A 81 -34.33 3.94 57.28
N THR A 82 -35.17 4.97 57.27
CA THR A 82 -35.45 5.81 56.10
C THR A 82 -35.09 7.25 56.41
N ARG A 83 -34.39 7.92 55.48
CA ARG A 83 -34.13 9.37 55.55
C ARG A 83 -34.37 10.01 54.19
N ALA A 84 -35.32 10.94 54.13
CA ALA A 84 -35.64 11.67 52.91
C ALA A 84 -34.95 13.04 52.93
N PHE A 85 -34.18 13.33 51.88
CA PHE A 85 -33.54 14.63 51.64
C PHE A 85 -33.23 14.78 50.14
N ASP A 86 -32.99 16.00 49.70
CA ASP A 86 -32.56 16.27 48.32
C ASP A 86 -31.04 16.22 48.20
N GLY A 87 -30.52 15.15 47.59
CA GLY A 87 -29.08 14.99 47.41
C GLY A 87 -28.43 16.04 46.51
N SER A 88 -29.22 16.77 45.72
CA SER A 88 -28.72 17.85 44.85
C SER A 88 -28.41 19.15 45.61
N LYS A 89 -28.87 19.26 46.87
CA LYS A 89 -28.69 20.46 47.70
C LYS A 89 -27.64 20.20 48.79
N PRO A 90 -26.51 20.91 48.80
CA PRO A 90 -25.48 20.76 49.84
C PRO A 90 -26.00 20.87 51.27
N GLU A 91 -26.85 21.87 51.55
CA GLU A 91 -27.40 22.12 52.89
C GLU A 91 -28.23 20.92 53.40
N ASP A 92 -29.11 20.37 52.56
CA ASP A 92 -29.93 19.21 52.88
C ASP A 92 -29.07 17.98 53.17
N VAL A 93 -27.99 17.77 52.40
CA VAL A 93 -27.07 16.65 52.62
C VAL A 93 -26.29 16.80 53.92
N HIS A 94 -25.74 17.98 54.21
CA HIS A 94 -24.99 18.22 55.44
C HIS A 94 -25.87 18.07 56.68
N LEU A 95 -27.10 18.60 56.64
CA LEU A 95 -28.08 18.42 57.72
C LEU A 95 -28.43 16.94 57.90
N ALA A 96 -28.74 16.23 56.80
CA ALA A 96 -29.06 14.82 56.86
C ALA A 96 -27.91 13.97 57.42
N VAL A 97 -26.66 14.24 57.02
CA VAL A 97 -25.49 13.52 57.54
C VAL A 97 -25.24 13.84 59.01
N ALA A 98 -25.40 15.10 59.43
CA ALA A 98 -25.28 15.48 60.84
C ALA A 98 -26.32 14.78 61.72
N ASP A 99 -27.56 14.67 61.24
CA ASP A 99 -28.63 13.95 61.95
C ASP A 99 -28.38 12.44 61.98
N LEU A 100 -27.91 11.86 60.87
CA LEU A 100 -27.48 10.47 60.83
C LEU A 100 -26.34 10.17 61.80
N GLN A 101 -25.38 11.09 61.93
CA GLN A 101 -24.28 10.94 62.87
C GLN A 101 -24.75 11.01 64.33
N LYS A 102 -25.72 11.88 64.65
CA LYS A 102 -26.32 11.95 65.99
C LYS A 102 -27.09 10.67 66.34
N GLU A 103 -27.85 10.13 65.38
CA GLU A 103 -28.74 9.00 65.61
C GLU A 103 -28.03 7.64 65.56
N PHE A 104 -27.11 7.45 64.61
CA PHE A 104 -26.46 6.16 64.37
C PHE A 104 -24.99 6.13 64.72
N GLY A 105 -24.34 7.27 65.04
CA GLY A 105 -22.91 7.35 65.33
C GLY A 105 -22.05 7.21 64.08
N GLU A 106 -21.15 6.22 64.06
CA GLU A 106 -20.28 5.96 62.91
C GLU A 106 -20.96 5.13 61.80
N LEU A 107 -20.41 5.15 60.60
CA LEU A 107 -20.89 4.38 59.45
C LEU A 107 -19.82 3.38 58.97
N ASP A 108 -20.21 2.13 58.73
CA ASP A 108 -19.30 1.08 58.25
C ASP A 108 -19.26 1.05 56.72
N VAL A 109 -20.40 1.27 56.05
CA VAL A 109 -20.53 1.20 54.59
C VAL A 109 -21.38 2.35 54.04
N LEU A 110 -20.88 3.03 52.99
CA LEU A 110 -21.64 3.96 52.16
C LEU A 110 -21.76 3.42 50.74
N VAL A 111 -22.99 3.26 50.24
CA VAL A 111 -23.26 2.91 48.84
C VAL A 111 -23.85 4.11 48.11
N ASN A 112 -23.05 4.72 47.24
CA ASN A 112 -23.46 5.77 46.31
C ASN A 112 -24.11 5.14 45.07
N ASN A 113 -25.38 4.77 45.20
CA ASN A 113 -26.22 4.20 44.16
C ASN A 113 -27.26 5.21 43.61
N ALA A 114 -27.50 6.33 44.30
CA ALA A 114 -28.37 7.38 43.78
C ALA A 114 -27.87 7.88 42.41
N GLY A 115 -28.81 8.04 41.50
CA GLY A 115 -28.55 8.50 40.14
C GLY A 115 -29.85 8.56 39.35
N SER A 116 -29.94 9.52 38.44
CA SER A 116 -31.06 9.68 37.55
C SER A 116 -30.82 9.01 36.20
N VAL A 117 -31.65 9.30 35.20
CA VAL A 117 -31.46 8.77 33.83
C VAL A 117 -30.93 9.82 32.87
N GLY A 118 -31.03 11.10 33.25
CA GLY A 118 -30.76 12.23 32.39
C GLY A 118 -31.74 12.32 31.20
N PRO A 119 -31.71 13.44 30.45
CA PRO A 119 -32.46 13.57 29.21
C PRO A 119 -31.99 12.55 28.16
N LYS A 120 -32.94 11.95 27.44
CA LYS A 120 -32.68 10.91 26.41
C LYS A 120 -32.69 11.52 25.02
N GLN A 121 -31.81 12.49 24.79
CA GLN A 121 -31.70 13.23 23.54
C GLN A 121 -30.32 13.05 22.91
N ILE A 122 -30.28 13.06 21.57
CA ILE A 122 -29.03 13.25 20.83
C ILE A 122 -28.40 14.59 21.20
N LEU A 123 -27.08 14.69 21.07
CA LEU A 123 -26.30 15.85 21.49
C LEU A 123 -26.88 17.22 21.09
N PRO A 124 -27.35 17.47 19.84
CA PRO A 124 -27.92 18.77 19.46
C PRO A 124 -29.25 19.07 20.17
N ASN A 125 -30.00 18.09 20.63
CA ASN A 125 -31.36 18.29 21.19
C ASN A 125 -31.39 18.31 22.72
N LEU A 126 -30.24 18.31 23.39
CA LEU A 126 -30.16 18.33 24.84
C LEU A 126 -30.74 19.63 25.44
N PRO A 127 -31.56 19.54 26.52
CA PRO A 127 -32.08 20.69 27.22
C PRO A 127 -31.10 21.21 28.29
N PHE A 128 -30.61 22.43 28.12
CA PHE A 128 -29.73 23.13 29.07
C PHE A 128 -30.48 24.15 29.94
N ALA A 129 -31.63 24.62 29.47
CA ALA A 129 -32.51 25.55 30.19
C ALA A 129 -33.91 24.94 30.43
N ALA A 130 -34.64 25.46 31.41
CA ALA A 130 -35.96 24.96 31.80
C ALA A 130 -36.97 25.08 30.65
N GLU A 131 -36.91 26.17 29.89
CA GLU A 131 -37.79 26.45 28.76
C GLU A 131 -37.61 25.41 27.64
N GLN A 132 -36.37 24.96 27.41
CA GLN A 132 -36.07 23.89 26.44
C GLN A 132 -36.64 22.54 26.89
N LEU A 133 -36.58 22.24 28.19
CA LEU A 133 -37.16 21.04 28.76
C LEU A 133 -38.70 21.05 28.66
N GLU A 134 -39.33 22.18 28.95
CA GLU A 134 -40.79 22.36 28.79
C GLU A 134 -41.22 22.21 27.33
N ALA A 135 -40.45 22.77 26.39
CA ALA A 135 -40.70 22.60 24.96
C ALA A 135 -40.64 21.13 24.51
N LEU A 136 -39.67 20.35 25.01
CA LEU A 136 -39.61 18.91 24.74
C LEU A 136 -40.81 18.16 25.33
N ARG A 137 -41.25 18.52 26.54
CA ARG A 137 -42.45 17.92 27.16
C ARG A 137 -43.73 18.21 26.38
N ALA A 138 -43.85 19.43 25.84
CA ALA A 138 -44.97 19.79 24.96
C ALA A 138 -45.00 18.95 23.66
N GLN A 139 -43.84 18.41 23.24
CA GLN A 139 -43.72 17.48 22.09
C GLN A 139 -43.94 16.01 22.48
N GLY A 140 -44.35 15.72 23.72
CA GLY A 140 -44.60 14.36 24.20
C GLY A 140 -43.35 13.61 24.68
N VAL A 141 -42.20 14.29 24.83
CA VAL A 141 -40.98 13.69 25.38
C VAL A 141 -41.09 13.60 26.91
N ALA A 142 -40.86 12.41 27.47
CA ALA A 142 -40.97 12.15 28.91
C ALA A 142 -39.72 12.55 29.73
N ASP A 143 -38.88 13.45 29.22
CA ASP A 143 -37.66 13.89 29.92
C ASP A 143 -38.02 14.81 31.10
N THR A 144 -37.33 14.61 32.23
CA THR A 144 -37.67 15.28 33.50
C THR A 144 -36.57 16.22 34.02
N GLU A 145 -35.41 16.24 33.38
CA GLU A 145 -34.19 16.87 33.88
C GLU A 145 -33.48 17.64 32.76
N THR A 146 -32.87 18.77 33.11
CA THR A 146 -31.88 19.44 32.26
C THR A 146 -30.54 18.67 32.31
N VAL A 147 -29.59 19.05 31.45
CA VAL A 147 -28.22 18.51 31.52
C VAL A 147 -27.55 18.84 32.86
N SER A 148 -27.74 20.05 33.39
CA SER A 148 -27.17 20.44 34.69
C SER A 148 -27.75 19.57 35.82
N ASP A 149 -29.07 19.38 35.84
CA ASP A 149 -29.73 18.49 36.80
C ASP A 149 -29.16 17.08 36.75
N ALA A 150 -28.95 16.53 35.54
CA ALA A 150 -28.39 15.20 35.35
C ALA A 150 -26.94 15.10 35.86
N VAL A 151 -26.09 16.09 35.57
CA VAL A 151 -24.70 16.16 36.06
C VAL A 151 -24.68 16.19 37.59
N GLN A 152 -25.49 17.05 38.21
CA GLN A 152 -25.61 17.14 39.67
C GLN A 152 -26.12 15.82 40.26
N ASN A 153 -27.17 15.22 39.68
CA ASN A 153 -27.78 13.99 40.19
C ASN A 153 -26.93 12.73 40.01
N LEU A 154 -26.01 12.68 39.03
CA LEU A 154 -25.21 11.49 38.73
C LEU A 154 -23.80 11.56 39.29
N LEU A 155 -23.17 12.73 39.26
CA LEU A 155 -21.80 12.97 39.69
C LEU A 155 -21.78 13.77 41.01
N GLY A 156 -22.52 14.88 41.06
CA GLY A 156 -22.56 15.79 42.20
C GLY A 156 -22.98 15.12 43.51
N ILE A 157 -24.09 14.37 43.52
CA ILE A 157 -24.58 13.65 44.71
C ILE A 157 -23.52 12.70 45.27
N SER A 158 -22.88 11.90 44.41
CA SER A 158 -21.88 10.92 44.86
C SER A 158 -20.65 11.61 45.46
N TRP A 159 -20.25 12.74 44.87
CA TRP A 159 -19.13 13.54 45.38
C TRP A 159 -19.46 14.20 46.71
N LEU A 160 -20.61 14.87 46.80
CA LEU A 160 -21.10 15.57 47.98
C LEU A 160 -21.34 14.60 49.16
N MET A 161 -22.05 13.49 48.92
CA MET A 161 -22.30 12.47 49.95
C MET A 161 -21.01 11.88 50.50
N THR A 162 -20.02 11.61 49.64
CA THR A 162 -18.72 11.06 50.08
C THR A 162 -17.97 12.05 50.98
N ARG A 163 -17.94 13.34 50.61
CA ARG A 163 -17.31 14.40 51.40
C ARG A 163 -18.03 14.60 52.73
N ALA A 164 -19.36 14.72 52.71
CA ALA A 164 -20.15 14.91 53.92
C ALA A 164 -20.04 13.73 54.89
N ALA A 165 -20.12 12.49 54.40
CA ALA A 165 -20.05 11.29 55.23
C ALA A 165 -18.65 11.00 55.80
N PHE A 166 -17.59 11.62 55.29
CA PHE A 166 -16.20 11.37 55.73
C PHE A 166 -16.04 11.45 57.25
N GLY A 167 -16.69 12.44 57.90
CA GLY A 167 -16.66 12.63 59.35
C GLY A 167 -17.24 11.48 60.16
N MET A 168 -18.29 10.82 59.66
CA MET A 168 -18.96 9.69 60.33
C MET A 168 -18.43 8.32 59.91
N MET A 169 -17.68 8.20 58.82
CA MET A 169 -17.11 6.90 58.41
C MET A 169 -16.14 6.34 59.46
N LYS A 170 -16.26 5.04 59.75
CA LYS A 170 -15.39 4.29 60.67
C LYS A 170 -14.01 4.01 60.04
N HIS A 171 -13.01 3.79 60.88
CA HIS A 171 -11.71 3.28 60.44
C HIS A 171 -11.87 1.96 59.65
N GLY A 172 -11.32 1.89 58.45
CA GLY A 172 -11.43 0.71 57.56
C GLY A 172 -12.79 0.56 56.87
N GLY A 173 -13.67 1.56 56.97
CA GLY A 173 -14.99 1.59 56.33
C GLY A 173 -14.91 1.46 54.80
N SER A 174 -16.04 1.16 54.17
CA SER A 174 -16.14 0.91 52.73
C SER A 174 -17.10 1.88 52.04
N ILE A 175 -16.63 2.56 51.00
CA ILE A 175 -17.43 3.40 50.11
C ILE A 175 -17.51 2.71 48.74
N ILE A 176 -18.72 2.59 48.20
CA ILE A 176 -18.98 1.90 46.95
C ILE A 176 -19.73 2.84 46.02
N ASN A 177 -19.08 3.27 44.94
CA ASN A 177 -19.69 4.09 43.91
C ASN A 177 -20.25 3.21 42.80
N VAL A 178 -21.54 3.34 42.49
CA VAL A 178 -22.18 2.59 41.40
C VAL A 178 -22.15 3.43 40.13
N SER A 179 -21.28 3.02 39.19
CA SER A 179 -21.17 3.62 37.86
C SER A 179 -21.95 2.78 36.83
N THR A 180 -21.45 2.69 35.60
CA THR A 180 -22.04 1.90 34.51
C THR A 180 -20.99 1.62 33.44
N ILE A 181 -21.04 0.45 32.80
CA ILE A 181 -20.14 0.16 31.68
C ILE A 181 -20.37 1.12 30.49
N PHE A 182 -21.58 1.67 30.37
CA PHE A 182 -21.94 2.64 29.33
C PHE A 182 -21.20 3.98 29.43
N SER A 183 -20.39 4.17 30.47
CA SER A 183 -19.48 5.32 30.60
C SER A 183 -18.17 5.16 29.83
N ARG A 184 -18.00 4.02 29.13
CA ARG A 184 -16.81 3.67 28.34
C ARG A 184 -17.15 3.14 26.94
N THR A 185 -18.42 3.25 26.53
CA THR A 185 -18.92 2.67 25.27
C THR A 185 -19.80 3.67 24.55
N PRO A 186 -19.87 3.63 23.21
CA PRO A 186 -20.86 4.42 22.48
C PRO A 186 -22.29 4.17 23.03
N TYR A 187 -22.92 5.23 23.55
CA TYR A 187 -24.27 5.16 24.10
C TYR A 187 -25.14 6.29 23.53
N PHE A 188 -25.56 6.07 22.29
CA PHE A 188 -26.29 7.03 21.44
C PHE A 188 -27.48 7.67 22.15
N GLY A 189 -27.59 9.01 22.08
CA GLY A 189 -28.67 9.77 22.68
C GLY A 189 -28.62 9.86 24.21
N ARG A 190 -27.50 9.49 24.84
CA ARG A 190 -27.37 9.39 26.31
C ARG A 190 -26.15 10.12 26.87
N THR A 191 -25.69 11.17 26.17
CA THR A 191 -24.58 12.03 26.61
C THR A 191 -24.73 12.52 28.04
N ALA A 192 -25.91 13.05 28.40
CA ALA A 192 -26.17 13.58 29.75
C ALA A 192 -26.16 12.52 30.86
N TYR A 193 -26.13 11.23 30.51
CA TYR A 193 -26.00 10.12 31.46
C TYR A 193 -24.56 9.57 31.50
N SER A 194 -23.98 9.27 30.34
CA SER A 194 -22.67 8.62 30.26
C SER A 194 -21.51 9.55 30.65
N VAL A 195 -21.56 10.83 30.26
CA VAL A 195 -20.47 11.79 30.54
C VAL A 195 -20.28 12.00 32.06
N PRO A 196 -21.32 12.30 32.86
CA PRO A 196 -21.17 12.41 34.31
C PRO A 196 -20.71 11.11 34.99
N LYS A 197 -21.16 9.95 34.48
CA LYS A 197 -20.72 8.64 34.99
C LYS A 197 -19.27 8.34 34.63
N SER A 198 -18.77 8.81 33.48
CA SER A 198 -17.36 8.71 33.13
C SER A 198 -16.49 9.58 34.05
N ALA A 199 -16.90 10.82 34.31
CA ALA A 199 -16.27 11.68 35.30
C ALA A 199 -16.25 11.06 36.71
N LEU A 200 -17.36 10.42 37.12
CA LEU A 200 -17.46 9.72 38.40
C LEU A 200 -16.41 8.63 38.56
N ASN A 201 -16.03 7.95 37.47
CA ASN A 201 -15.03 6.89 37.50
C ASN A 201 -13.66 7.43 37.95
N SER A 202 -13.21 8.53 37.34
CA SER A 202 -11.92 9.13 37.70
C SER A 202 -11.97 9.87 39.03
N LEU A 203 -13.10 10.51 39.36
CA LEU A 203 -13.32 11.09 40.68
C LEU A 203 -13.21 10.01 41.77
N SER A 204 -13.82 8.84 41.55
CA SER A 204 -13.77 7.72 42.49
C SER A 204 -12.34 7.24 42.73
N LEU A 205 -11.53 7.12 41.68
CA LEU A 205 -10.14 6.69 41.79
C LEU A 205 -9.31 7.67 42.63
N HIS A 206 -9.50 8.98 42.44
CA HIS A 206 -8.77 10.00 43.18
C HIS A 206 -9.27 10.11 44.64
N LEU A 207 -10.58 10.07 44.87
CA LEU A 207 -11.14 9.97 46.22
C LEU A 207 -10.62 8.73 46.95
N ALA A 208 -10.47 7.58 46.28
CA ALA A 208 -9.91 6.38 46.90
C ALA A 208 -8.47 6.58 47.39
N ARG A 209 -7.65 7.33 46.65
CA ARG A 209 -6.26 7.65 47.04
C ARG A 209 -6.22 8.57 48.26
N GLU A 210 -7.08 9.58 48.30
CA GLU A 210 -7.16 10.52 49.42
C GLU A 210 -7.74 9.84 50.68
N LEU A 211 -8.85 9.12 50.54
CA LEU A 211 -9.51 8.39 51.62
C LEU A 211 -8.63 7.26 52.19
N GLY A 212 -7.91 6.54 51.32
CA GLY A 212 -7.05 5.43 51.72
C GLY A 212 -5.79 5.88 52.46
N THR A 213 -5.25 7.06 52.14
CA THR A 213 -4.09 7.64 52.84
C THR A 213 -4.48 8.46 54.08
N SER A 214 -5.78 8.70 54.29
CA SER A 214 -6.29 9.35 55.51
C SER A 214 -6.07 8.49 56.76
N LYS A 215 -6.11 9.12 57.94
CA LYS A 215 -6.04 8.41 59.24
C LYS A 215 -7.16 7.38 59.46
N LYS A 216 -8.23 7.43 58.65
CA LYS A 216 -9.36 6.50 58.71
C LYS A 216 -9.19 5.29 57.78
N ALA A 217 -8.22 5.30 56.87
CA ALA A 217 -7.96 4.19 55.93
C ALA A 217 -9.24 3.67 55.23
N ILE A 218 -10.09 4.59 54.75
CA ILE A 218 -11.37 4.26 54.14
C ILE A 218 -11.13 3.72 52.73
N ARG A 219 -11.74 2.59 52.42
CA ARG A 219 -11.66 1.96 51.10
C ARG A 219 -12.76 2.54 50.21
N LEU A 220 -12.43 2.94 48.98
CA LEU A 220 -13.43 3.31 47.98
C LEU A 220 -13.23 2.48 46.72
N ASN A 221 -14.28 1.81 46.26
CA ASN A 221 -14.27 1.02 45.02
C ASN A 221 -15.45 1.40 44.12
N THR A 222 -15.32 1.14 42.82
CA THR A 222 -16.35 1.47 41.82
C THR A 222 -16.88 0.20 41.18
N VAL A 223 -18.21 0.08 41.07
CA VAL A 223 -18.87 -1.02 40.36
C VAL A 223 -19.35 -0.53 39.00
N PHE A 224 -19.13 -1.31 37.95
CA PHE A 224 -19.56 -1.06 36.57
C PHE A 224 -20.59 -2.12 36.14
N PRO A 225 -21.88 -1.92 36.44
CA PRO A 225 -22.94 -2.75 35.91
C PRO A 225 -22.98 -2.68 34.38
N GLY A 226 -23.08 -3.85 33.75
CA GLY A 226 -23.43 -4.02 32.35
C GLY A 226 -24.87 -3.64 32.04
N PRO A 227 -25.36 -3.91 30.81
CA PRO A 227 -26.80 -3.92 30.56
C PRO A 227 -27.44 -4.97 31.48
N ILE A 228 -28.29 -4.56 32.42
CA ILE A 228 -28.90 -5.49 33.39
C ILE A 228 -30.19 -6.06 32.83
N ASP A 229 -30.32 -7.39 32.83
CA ASP A 229 -31.48 -8.08 32.29
C ASP A 229 -32.77 -7.59 32.96
N SER A 230 -33.60 -6.90 32.18
CA SER A 230 -34.83 -6.28 32.64
C SER A 230 -35.70 -5.89 31.44
N GLU A 231 -37.00 -5.78 31.66
CA GLU A 231 -37.91 -5.21 30.64
C GLU A 231 -37.48 -3.78 30.24
N ARG A 232 -36.97 -3.02 31.21
CA ARG A 232 -36.46 -1.67 31.00
C ARG A 232 -35.31 -1.60 30.00
N ILE A 233 -34.29 -2.47 30.10
CA ILE A 233 -33.13 -2.40 29.18
C ILE A 233 -33.55 -2.79 27.75
N ARG A 234 -34.48 -3.75 27.60
CA ARG A 234 -35.05 -4.14 26.29
C ARG A 234 -35.77 -2.96 25.64
N ASN A 235 -36.58 -2.22 26.40
CA ASN A 235 -37.26 -1.02 25.92
C ASN A 235 -36.30 0.11 25.53
N VAL A 236 -35.22 0.29 26.30
CA VAL A 236 -34.19 1.29 25.99
C VAL A 236 -33.45 0.95 24.69
N PHE A 237 -33.02 -0.30 24.51
CA PHE A 237 -32.33 -0.72 23.30
C PHE A 237 -33.25 -0.67 22.08
N GLY A 238 -34.51 -1.07 22.20
CA GLY A 238 -35.48 -0.93 21.12
C GLY A 238 -35.74 0.53 20.73
N ALA A 239 -35.71 1.47 21.68
CA ALA A 239 -35.80 2.90 21.38
C ALA A 239 -34.53 3.41 20.69
N MET A 240 -33.34 2.92 21.08
CA MET A 240 -32.08 3.27 20.43
C MET A 240 -32.00 2.75 19.00
N ASP A 241 -32.42 1.51 18.75
CA ASP A 241 -32.47 0.94 17.39
C ASP A 241 -33.34 1.79 16.47
N LYS A 242 -34.50 2.25 16.97
CA LYS A 242 -35.38 3.18 16.23
C LYS A 242 -34.70 4.52 15.94
N LEU A 243 -34.00 5.10 16.91
CA LEU A 243 -33.27 6.36 16.71
C LEU A 243 -32.11 6.23 15.74
N LYS A 244 -31.46 5.06 15.66
CA LYS A 244 -30.37 4.78 14.71
C LYS A 244 -30.86 4.35 13.33
N SER A 245 -32.17 4.19 13.12
CA SER A 245 -32.75 3.56 11.92
C SER A 245 -32.23 2.13 11.67
N GLN A 246 -32.02 1.37 12.75
CA GLN A 246 -31.51 0.00 12.71
C GLN A 246 -32.60 -1.05 12.98
N PRO A 247 -32.41 -2.31 12.54
CA PRO A 247 -33.31 -3.40 12.89
C PRO A 247 -33.44 -3.60 14.40
N ALA A 248 -34.63 -3.96 14.87
CA ALA A 248 -34.86 -4.25 16.28
C ALA A 248 -33.92 -5.36 16.78
N GLY A 249 -33.22 -5.11 17.89
CA GLY A 249 -32.25 -6.03 18.47
C GLY A 249 -30.79 -5.77 18.07
N ALA A 250 -30.53 -4.85 17.13
CA ALA A 250 -29.16 -4.53 16.69
C ALA A 250 -28.27 -4.02 17.85
N THR A 251 -28.79 -3.12 18.69
CA THR A 251 -28.08 -2.62 19.87
C THR A 251 -27.78 -3.72 20.88
N ALA A 252 -28.73 -4.64 21.09
CA ALA A 252 -28.53 -5.77 22.00
C ALA A 252 -27.42 -6.71 21.47
N GLN A 253 -27.46 -7.04 20.17
CA GLN A 253 -26.46 -7.86 19.52
C GLN A 253 -25.07 -7.23 19.60
N HIS A 254 -24.96 -5.93 19.35
CA HIS A 254 -23.70 -5.20 19.47
C HIS A 254 -23.05 -5.40 20.86
N PHE A 255 -23.82 -5.29 21.94
CA PHE A 255 -23.28 -5.53 23.28
C PHE A 255 -22.98 -7.00 23.54
N PHE A 256 -23.77 -7.94 23.02
CA PHE A 256 -23.46 -9.37 23.13
C PHE A 256 -22.15 -9.75 22.43
N ASP A 257 -21.84 -9.14 21.28
CA ASP A 257 -20.60 -9.38 20.54
C ASP A 257 -19.36 -8.93 21.31
N THR A 258 -19.50 -7.97 22.24
CA THR A 258 -18.40 -7.56 23.13
C THR A 258 -18.19 -8.50 24.30
N MET A 259 -19.20 -9.30 24.69
CA MET A 259 -19.12 -10.19 25.85
C MET A 259 -18.35 -11.47 25.52
N ILE A 260 -17.51 -11.94 26.42
CA ILE A 260 -16.82 -13.24 26.26
C ILE A 260 -17.59 -14.41 26.88
N LEU A 261 -18.35 -14.18 27.96
CA LEU A 261 -18.99 -15.25 28.73
C LEU A 261 -20.37 -15.64 28.16
N ASN A 262 -20.67 -16.93 28.11
CA ASN A 262 -22.01 -17.47 27.86
C ASN A 262 -22.58 -18.03 29.18
N ARG A 263 -23.88 -17.89 29.42
CA ARG A 263 -24.56 -18.39 30.62
C ARG A 263 -25.70 -19.34 30.22
N ARG A 264 -26.01 -20.29 31.12
CA ARG A 264 -27.18 -21.18 30.99
C ARG A 264 -28.37 -20.53 31.66
N ASP A 265 -29.57 -20.74 31.12
CA ASP A 265 -30.80 -20.37 31.81
C ASP A 265 -30.95 -21.23 33.07
N GLU A 266 -31.11 -20.58 34.22
CA GLU A 266 -31.57 -21.24 35.44
C GLU A 266 -33.10 -21.25 35.40
N PRO A 267 -33.77 -22.42 35.41
CA PRO A 267 -35.21 -22.47 35.60
C PRO A 267 -35.51 -22.00 37.03
N GLY A 268 -36.41 -21.02 37.15
CA GLY A 268 -36.92 -20.61 38.46
C GLY A 268 -37.70 -21.76 39.11
N GLY A 269 -37.27 -22.19 40.30
CA GLY A 269 -38.02 -23.04 41.22
C GLY A 269 -37.96 -24.55 40.92
N GLU A 270 -37.43 -25.30 41.89
CA GLU A 270 -37.57 -26.76 42.09
C GLU A 270 -37.98 -27.62 40.88
N ALA A 271 -37.09 -27.79 39.91
CA ALA A 271 -37.11 -28.92 38.97
C ALA A 271 -35.68 -29.18 38.46
N GLY A 272 -35.36 -30.46 38.25
CA GLY A 272 -34.00 -30.99 38.13
C GLY A 272 -33.08 -30.33 37.09
N ILE A 273 -31.79 -30.47 37.33
CA ILE A 273 -30.69 -30.11 36.44
C ILE A 273 -30.86 -30.90 35.14
N ASP A 274 -31.41 -30.29 34.10
CA ASP A 274 -31.37 -30.84 32.75
C ASP A 274 -30.00 -30.52 32.13
N SER A 275 -29.20 -31.53 31.84
CA SER A 275 -27.80 -31.39 31.43
C SER A 275 -27.62 -30.83 30.01
N ASP A 276 -28.72 -30.60 29.27
CA ASP A 276 -28.73 -30.27 27.85
C ASP A 276 -29.04 -28.79 27.53
N ALA A 277 -29.17 -27.91 28.54
CA ALA A 277 -29.41 -26.48 28.31
C ALA A 277 -28.20 -25.78 27.65
N VAL A 278 -28.38 -25.27 26.42
CA VAL A 278 -27.36 -24.58 25.62
C VAL A 278 -26.98 -23.25 26.29
N ALA A 279 -25.68 -23.01 26.49
CA ALA A 279 -25.18 -21.75 27.03
C ALA A 279 -25.23 -20.65 25.96
N VAL A 280 -25.94 -19.55 26.25
CA VAL A 280 -26.15 -18.43 25.32
C VAL A 280 -25.63 -17.11 25.90
N LYS A 281 -25.47 -16.09 25.05
CA LYS A 281 -25.17 -14.72 25.50
C LYS A 281 -26.39 -14.15 26.20
N GLN A 282 -26.22 -13.74 27.45
CA GLN A 282 -27.27 -13.14 28.26
C GLN A 282 -26.72 -11.91 29.00
N PHE A 283 -27.61 -11.03 29.42
CA PHE A 283 -27.26 -9.88 30.24
C PHE A 283 -27.02 -10.29 31.71
N PRO A 284 -26.14 -9.61 32.46
CA PRO A 284 -26.04 -9.78 33.90
C PRO A 284 -27.38 -9.57 34.60
N LYS A 285 -27.66 -10.37 35.63
CA LYS A 285 -28.85 -10.25 36.47
C LYS A 285 -28.62 -9.18 37.56
N PRO A 286 -29.67 -8.54 38.11
CA PRO A 286 -29.54 -7.63 39.24
C PRO A 286 -28.77 -8.22 40.43
N GLU A 287 -28.92 -9.52 40.66
CA GLU A 287 -28.28 -10.29 41.73
C GLU A 287 -26.74 -10.31 41.60
N ASP A 288 -26.19 -10.33 40.38
CA ASP A 288 -24.75 -10.32 40.16
C ASP A 288 -24.12 -8.98 40.63
N VAL A 289 -24.83 -7.87 40.37
CA VAL A 289 -24.40 -6.53 40.80
C VAL A 289 -24.50 -6.41 42.31
N VAL A 290 -25.62 -6.87 42.89
CA VAL A 290 -25.84 -6.85 44.33
C VAL A 290 -24.83 -7.74 45.07
N GLY A 291 -24.52 -8.92 44.55
CA GLY A 291 -23.51 -9.83 45.12
C GLY A 291 -22.12 -9.20 45.14
N THR A 292 -21.77 -8.46 44.09
CA THR A 292 -20.51 -7.70 44.03
C THR A 292 -20.49 -6.58 45.07
N ILE A 293 -21.56 -5.78 45.18
CA ILE A 293 -21.66 -4.70 46.17
C ILE A 293 -21.63 -5.26 47.61
N LEU A 294 -22.29 -6.40 47.86
CA LEU A 294 -22.24 -7.11 49.14
C LEU A 294 -20.81 -7.52 49.51
N PHE A 295 -20.06 -8.10 48.56
CA PHE A 295 -18.65 -8.42 48.77
C PHE A 295 -17.83 -7.18 49.14
N LEU A 296 -18.03 -6.07 48.42
CA LEU A 296 -17.34 -4.81 48.68
C LEU A 296 -17.72 -4.17 50.02
N ALA A 297 -18.94 -4.40 50.51
CA ALA A 297 -19.41 -3.93 51.81
C ALA A 297 -18.86 -4.78 52.97
N SER A 298 -18.60 -6.06 52.73
CA SER A 298 -18.04 -6.99 53.71
C SER A 298 -16.53 -6.79 53.95
N ASP A 299 -16.00 -7.44 54.98
CA ASP A 299 -14.56 -7.45 55.27
C ASP A 299 -13.76 -8.38 54.35
N ASP A 300 -14.43 -9.23 53.56
CA ASP A 300 -13.81 -10.10 52.57
C ASP A 300 -13.07 -9.28 51.49
N SER A 301 -13.49 -8.04 51.26
CA SER A 301 -12.89 -7.14 50.29
C SER A 301 -11.84 -6.18 50.88
N LYS A 302 -11.39 -6.38 52.13
CA LYS A 302 -10.50 -5.42 52.84
C LYS A 302 -9.21 -5.08 52.10
N ALA A 303 -8.76 -5.95 51.21
CA ALA A 303 -7.56 -5.75 50.39
C ALA A 303 -7.77 -4.81 49.18
N PHE A 304 -9.02 -4.45 48.85
CA PHE A 304 -9.35 -3.67 47.66
C PHE A 304 -9.67 -2.21 47.99
N ALA A 305 -8.96 -1.29 47.34
CA ALA A 305 -9.26 0.14 47.29
C ALA A 305 -8.83 0.70 45.92
N GLY A 306 -9.59 1.65 45.39
CA GLY A 306 -9.35 2.24 44.06
C GLY A 306 -9.59 1.27 42.90
N HIS A 307 -10.27 0.15 43.13
CA HIS A 307 -10.48 -0.88 42.12
C HIS A 307 -11.86 -0.78 41.45
N GLY A 308 -11.91 -1.12 40.17
CA GLY A 308 -13.12 -1.12 39.36
C GLY A 308 -13.64 -2.53 39.10
N PHE A 309 -14.87 -2.84 39.52
CA PHE A 309 -15.49 -4.16 39.38
C PHE A 309 -16.51 -4.16 38.24
N ALA A 310 -16.16 -4.77 37.10
CA ALA A 310 -17.04 -4.86 35.93
C ALA A 310 -17.95 -6.09 35.99
N VAL A 311 -19.24 -5.86 36.19
CA VAL A 311 -20.28 -6.90 36.21
C VAL A 311 -20.96 -6.91 34.85
N THR A 312 -20.29 -7.49 33.85
CA THR A 312 -20.60 -7.29 32.43
C THR A 312 -20.61 -8.57 31.59
N ASN A 313 -20.41 -9.75 32.19
CA ASN A 313 -20.13 -10.99 31.44
C ASN A 313 -18.86 -10.90 30.56
N GLY A 314 -17.88 -10.11 31.03
CA GLY A 314 -16.55 -9.99 30.42
C GLY A 314 -16.55 -9.21 29.10
N MET A 315 -17.33 -8.13 29.02
CA MET A 315 -17.27 -7.21 27.87
C MET A 315 -15.84 -6.72 27.63
N GLN A 316 -15.34 -6.88 26.40
CA GLN A 316 -14.02 -6.41 25.96
C GLN A 316 -14.06 -4.91 25.69
N ILE A 317 -13.87 -4.12 26.75
CA ILE A 317 -13.90 -2.65 26.69
C ILE A 317 -12.66 -2.11 27.38
N ASP A 318 -11.90 -1.30 26.66
CA ASP A 318 -10.74 -0.62 27.20
C ASP A 318 -11.13 0.34 28.33
N ALA A 319 -10.27 0.45 29.34
CA ALA A 319 -10.47 1.41 30.43
C ALA A 319 -10.37 2.87 29.95
N GLU A 320 -9.60 3.10 28.88
CA GLU A 320 -9.34 4.41 28.30
C GLU A 320 -8.98 4.26 26.80
N SER A 321 -9.60 5.06 25.93
CA SER A 321 -9.18 5.20 24.53
C SER A 321 -7.98 6.16 24.44
N ARG A 322 -6.76 5.63 24.54
CA ARG A 322 -5.53 6.44 24.64
C ARG A 322 -4.43 6.06 23.65
N THR A 323 -3.62 7.06 23.31
CA THR A 323 -2.30 6.89 22.70
C THR A 323 -1.32 7.93 23.25
N THR A 324 -0.01 7.68 23.12
CA THR A 324 1.04 8.64 23.49
C THR A 324 1.82 8.99 22.24
N LEU A 325 2.10 10.28 22.05
CA LEU A 325 2.82 10.76 20.88
C LEU A 325 4.27 10.28 20.89
N THR A 326 4.69 9.60 19.83
CA THR A 326 6.03 9.02 19.67
C THR A 326 6.89 9.72 18.62
N SER A 327 6.35 10.72 17.93
CA SER A 327 7.03 11.51 16.91
C SER A 327 6.92 13.00 17.21
N ARG A 328 7.70 13.83 16.51
CA ARG A 328 7.47 15.28 16.47
C ARG A 328 6.32 15.61 15.51
N PRO A 329 5.55 16.68 15.75
CA PRO A 329 4.53 17.13 14.83
C PRO A 329 5.15 17.56 13.49
N ARG A 330 4.48 17.25 12.38
CA ARG A 330 4.97 17.55 11.02
C ARG A 330 4.01 18.50 10.34
N LEU A 331 4.36 19.79 10.30
CA LEU A 331 3.52 20.85 9.75
C LEU A 331 4.17 21.52 8.55
N ARG A 332 3.36 21.81 7.52
CA ARG A 332 3.71 22.72 6.42
C ARG A 332 3.17 24.10 6.75
N ILE A 333 3.90 25.13 6.31
CA ILE A 333 3.43 26.52 6.32
C ILE A 333 2.09 26.68 5.57
N SER A 334 1.83 25.84 4.57
CA SER A 334 0.62 25.91 3.75
C SER A 334 -0.59 25.14 4.30
N ASP A 335 -0.46 24.37 5.39
CA ASP A 335 -1.51 23.46 5.84
C ASP A 335 -2.80 24.17 6.27
N GLY A 336 -2.69 25.39 6.81
CA GLY A 336 -3.84 26.20 7.21
C GLY A 336 -4.43 27.07 6.10
N THR A 337 -3.89 27.01 4.86
CA THR A 337 -4.40 27.85 3.75
C THR A 337 -5.89 27.58 3.51
N ASP A 338 -6.67 28.65 3.37
CA ASP A 338 -8.14 28.65 3.25
C ASP A 338 -8.92 28.11 4.46
N LYS A 339 -8.25 27.67 5.53
CA LYS A 339 -8.91 27.17 6.74
C LYS A 339 -9.21 28.29 7.72
N ARG A 340 -10.33 28.15 8.44
CA ARG A 340 -10.73 29.05 9.53
C ARG A 340 -10.90 28.25 10.82
N THR A 341 -10.23 28.72 11.87
CA THR A 341 -10.18 28.06 13.17
C THR A 341 -10.87 28.91 14.24
N LEU A 342 -11.79 28.30 14.97
CA LEU A 342 -12.45 28.88 16.14
C LEU A 342 -11.77 28.36 17.41
N ILE A 343 -11.20 29.27 18.21
CA ILE A 343 -10.61 28.94 19.51
C ILE A 343 -11.57 29.38 20.60
N ILE A 344 -12.08 28.44 21.39
CA ILE A 344 -12.96 28.71 22.53
C ILE A 344 -12.13 28.58 23.80
N ALA A 345 -11.93 29.71 24.48
CA ALA A 345 -11.02 29.85 25.61
C ALA A 345 -11.72 30.24 26.92
N GLY A 346 -11.11 29.80 28.02
CA GLY A 346 -11.47 30.14 29.39
C GLY A 346 -10.72 31.33 29.97
N ASP A 347 -10.05 31.13 31.09
CA ASP A 347 -9.19 32.11 31.78
C ASP A 347 -7.73 32.15 31.26
N GLN A 348 -7.36 31.22 30.37
CA GLN A 348 -6.03 31.04 29.81
C GLN A 348 -5.73 31.99 28.63
N ILE A 349 -5.63 33.29 28.88
CA ILE A 349 -5.36 34.28 27.81
C ILE A 349 -4.04 33.97 27.08
N SER A 350 -2.96 33.66 27.82
CA SER A 350 -1.63 33.41 27.23
C SER A 350 -1.65 32.28 26.21
N ASP A 351 -2.23 31.14 26.58
CA ASP A 351 -2.24 29.94 25.75
C ASP A 351 -3.15 30.14 24.55
N ALA A 352 -4.32 30.75 24.74
CA ALA A 352 -5.26 31.02 23.67
C ALA A 352 -4.67 31.94 22.58
N ILE A 353 -3.97 33.00 22.99
CA ILE A 353 -3.27 33.90 22.08
C ILE A 353 -2.10 33.20 21.38
N ALA A 354 -1.32 32.41 22.13
CA ALA A 354 -0.22 31.65 21.54
C ALA A 354 -0.70 30.64 20.49
N PHE A 355 -1.81 29.93 20.74
CA PHE A 355 -2.43 29.06 19.74
C PHE A 355 -2.91 29.86 18.53
N ALA A 356 -3.58 31.00 18.73
CA ALA A 356 -4.05 31.86 17.64
C ALA A 356 -2.89 32.28 16.71
N ASN A 357 -1.77 32.70 17.28
CA ASN A 357 -0.58 33.07 16.51
C ASN A 357 -0.02 31.89 15.72
N ARG A 358 0.08 30.69 16.32
CA ARG A 358 0.51 29.48 15.60
C ARG A 358 -0.38 29.17 14.39
N PHE A 359 -1.71 29.28 14.54
CA PHE A 359 -2.63 29.07 13.42
C PHE A 359 -2.40 30.09 12.30
N ILE A 360 -2.21 31.37 12.64
CA ILE A 360 -1.92 32.45 11.69
C ILE A 360 -0.58 32.20 10.96
N GLU A 361 0.45 31.73 11.66
CA GLU A 361 1.75 31.36 11.07
C GLU A 361 1.61 30.28 9.98
N THR A 362 0.60 29.39 10.11
CA THR A 362 0.26 28.36 9.10
C THR A 362 -0.79 28.78 8.08
N LYS A 363 -1.07 30.09 7.97
CA LYS A 363 -2.04 30.71 7.05
C LYS A 363 -3.52 30.41 7.32
N SER A 364 -3.88 29.93 8.51
CA SER A 364 -5.28 29.82 8.93
C SER A 364 -5.80 31.19 9.37
N SER A 365 -7.04 31.52 9.04
CA SER A 365 -7.76 32.59 9.73
C SER A 365 -8.24 32.08 11.10
N VAL A 366 -8.32 32.97 12.10
CA VAL A 366 -8.61 32.59 13.48
C VAL A 366 -9.68 33.51 14.06
N ILE A 367 -10.65 32.93 14.77
CA ILE A 367 -11.59 33.63 15.65
C ILE A 367 -11.31 33.15 17.07
N LEU A 368 -11.02 34.07 17.97
CA LEU A 368 -10.77 33.76 19.38
C LEU A 368 -11.97 34.17 20.23
N VAL A 369 -12.52 33.24 20.99
CA VAL A 369 -13.69 33.49 21.85
C VAL A 369 -13.33 33.27 23.30
N PHE A 370 -13.57 34.27 24.14
CA PHE A 370 -13.44 34.13 25.58
C PHE A 370 -14.81 33.96 26.23
N GLN A 371 -14.92 32.95 27.08
CA GLN A 371 -16.17 32.61 27.74
C GLN A 371 -16.57 33.54 28.88
N HIS A 372 -15.60 34.24 29.48
CA HIS A 372 -15.81 35.12 30.62
C HIS A 372 -15.63 36.59 30.17
N PRO A 373 -16.58 37.50 30.50
CA PRO A 373 -16.54 38.89 30.06
C PRO A 373 -15.23 39.62 30.42
N VAL A 374 -14.72 39.43 31.65
CA VAL A 374 -13.47 40.06 32.09
C VAL A 374 -12.26 39.64 31.26
N PHE A 375 -12.13 38.35 30.91
CA PHE A 375 -11.01 37.87 30.09
C PHE A 375 -11.18 38.28 28.63
N TYR A 376 -12.42 38.34 28.13
CA TYR A 376 -12.73 38.90 26.82
C TYR A 376 -12.29 40.38 26.71
N GLU A 377 -12.73 41.24 27.62
CA GLU A 377 -12.38 42.67 27.57
C GLU A 377 -10.86 42.88 27.67
N ARG A 378 -10.21 42.15 28.60
CA ARG A 378 -8.75 42.20 28.75
C ARG A 378 -8.02 41.72 27.50
N ALA A 379 -8.47 40.65 26.85
CA ALA A 379 -7.83 40.17 25.63
C ALA A 379 -8.04 41.13 24.45
N LYS A 380 -9.24 41.71 24.33
CA LYS A 380 -9.58 42.69 23.29
C LYS A 380 -8.77 43.98 23.42
N GLU A 381 -8.55 44.45 24.64
CA GLU A 381 -7.71 45.63 24.91
C GLU A 381 -6.23 45.38 24.57
N ASN A 382 -5.69 44.23 24.97
CA ASN A 382 -4.26 43.93 24.80
C ASN A 382 -3.89 43.43 23.39
N TYR A 383 -4.83 42.87 22.63
CA TYR A 383 -4.58 42.26 21.31
C TYR A 383 -5.62 42.70 20.25
N PRO A 384 -5.73 44.01 19.94
CA PRO A 384 -6.78 44.55 19.08
C PRO A 384 -6.70 44.12 17.60
N HIS A 385 -5.61 43.48 17.18
CA HIS A 385 -5.39 43.00 15.82
C HIS A 385 -6.00 41.60 15.55
N LEU A 386 -6.45 40.89 16.59
CA LEU A 386 -7.09 39.58 16.48
C LEU A 386 -8.62 39.71 16.47
N ASP A 387 -9.32 38.81 15.76
CA ASP A 387 -10.79 38.70 15.81
C ASP A 387 -11.20 38.05 17.15
N ILE A 388 -11.38 38.87 18.18
CA ILE A 388 -11.74 38.44 19.54
C ILE A 388 -13.23 38.70 19.79
N ARG A 389 -13.96 37.66 20.20
CA ARG A 389 -15.41 37.66 20.43
C ARG A 389 -15.77 37.06 21.80
N HIS A 390 -17.05 37.11 22.14
CA HIS A 390 -17.57 36.65 23.43
C HIS A 390 -18.88 35.86 23.26
N PHE A 391 -18.97 34.73 23.98
CA PHE A 391 -20.24 34.11 24.37
C PHE A 391 -20.02 33.34 25.68
N SER A 392 -21.06 33.11 26.48
CA SER A 392 -20.97 32.23 27.66
C SER A 392 -21.62 30.88 27.39
N ALA A 393 -20.94 29.77 27.69
CA ALA A 393 -21.52 28.43 27.55
C ALA A 393 -22.76 28.20 28.44
N ALA A 394 -22.88 28.93 29.54
CA ALA A 394 -24.02 28.86 30.46
C ALA A 394 -25.22 29.73 30.02
N ASP A 395 -25.02 30.64 29.05
CA ASP A 395 -26.06 31.52 28.53
C ASP A 395 -26.48 31.04 27.13
N GLU A 396 -27.64 30.37 27.05
CA GLU A 396 -28.18 29.85 25.79
C GLU A 396 -28.48 30.95 24.78
N VAL A 397 -28.92 32.13 25.21
CA VAL A 397 -29.29 33.23 24.30
C VAL A 397 -28.04 33.81 23.66
N SER A 398 -27.03 34.13 24.48
CA SER A 398 -25.73 34.62 24.02
C SER A 398 -25.07 33.61 23.06
N LYS A 399 -25.04 32.32 23.43
CA LYS A 399 -24.43 31.26 22.61
C LYS A 399 -25.18 31.05 21.29
N ALA A 400 -26.51 30.97 21.31
CA ALA A 400 -27.30 30.79 20.09
C ALA A 400 -27.15 31.98 19.13
N SER A 401 -27.15 33.21 19.65
CA SER A 401 -26.91 34.42 18.86
C SER A 401 -25.51 34.39 18.22
N PHE A 402 -24.47 34.04 18.97
CA PHE A 402 -23.11 33.95 18.47
C PHE A 402 -22.99 32.98 17.28
N PHE A 403 -23.49 31.74 17.43
CA PHE A 403 -23.38 30.74 16.36
C PHE A 403 -24.26 31.06 15.15
N ALA A 404 -25.41 31.73 15.35
CA ALA A 404 -26.26 32.21 14.25
C ALA A 404 -25.54 33.30 13.43
N THR A 405 -24.91 34.27 14.10
CA THR A 405 -24.08 35.29 13.43
C THR A 405 -22.92 34.64 12.69
N LEU A 406 -22.20 33.72 13.34
CA LEU A 406 -21.06 33.02 12.73
C LEU A 406 -21.47 32.20 11.50
N ALA A 407 -22.64 31.54 11.53
CA ALA A 407 -23.15 30.74 10.40
C ALA A 407 -23.51 31.60 9.18
N SER A 408 -23.87 32.87 9.39
CA SER A 408 -24.20 33.82 8.32
C SER A 408 -22.96 34.30 7.54
N GLU A 409 -21.76 34.16 8.12
CA GLU A 409 -20.52 34.61 7.49
C GLU A 409 -20.16 33.77 6.23
N PRO A 410 -19.45 34.36 5.25
CA PRO A 410 -19.13 33.68 3.99
C PRO A 410 -18.08 32.59 4.13
N GLN A 411 -17.06 32.78 4.99
CA GLN A 411 -16.01 31.79 5.23
C GLN A 411 -16.46 30.80 6.32
N PRO A 412 -16.54 29.48 6.04
CA PRO A 412 -16.94 28.49 7.02
C PRO A 412 -15.86 28.30 8.10
N VAL A 413 -16.27 27.83 9.27
CA VAL A 413 -15.36 27.38 10.33
C VAL A 413 -15.26 25.86 10.25
N GLU A 414 -14.07 25.36 9.92
CA GLU A 414 -13.81 23.92 9.75
C GLU A 414 -13.09 23.34 10.97
N ASN A 415 -12.32 24.17 11.68
CA ASN A 415 -11.49 23.75 12.81
C ASN A 415 -11.95 24.42 14.10
N VAL A 416 -12.00 23.66 15.19
CA VAL A 416 -12.34 24.17 16.52
C VAL A 416 -11.34 23.66 17.55
N LEU A 417 -10.80 24.58 18.33
CA LEU A 417 -9.95 24.32 19.48
C LEU A 417 -10.70 24.70 20.75
N ILE A 418 -10.84 23.77 21.70
CA ILE A 418 -11.53 24.02 22.97
C ILE A 418 -10.50 23.92 24.09
N LEU A 419 -10.30 25.03 24.78
CA LEU A 419 -9.49 25.10 26.00
C LEU A 419 -10.41 25.00 27.24
N PRO A 420 -9.88 24.57 28.40
CA PRO A 420 -10.63 24.54 29.65
C PRO A 420 -11.10 25.94 30.04
N ARG A 421 -12.21 26.02 30.78
CA ARG A 421 -12.82 27.30 31.15
C ARG A 421 -12.12 27.97 32.34
N CYS A 422 -11.75 27.20 33.36
CA CYS A 422 -11.18 27.67 34.62
C CYS A 422 -10.04 26.76 35.06
N GLU A 423 -8.79 27.10 34.73
CA GLU A 423 -7.66 26.24 35.10
C GLU A 423 -7.12 26.57 36.49
N LYS A 424 -6.97 27.86 36.84
CA LYS A 424 -6.21 28.26 38.04
C LYS A 424 -6.82 27.78 39.36
N ASN A 425 -8.16 27.72 39.43
CA ASN A 425 -8.89 27.39 40.66
C ASN A 425 -8.89 25.89 40.99
N PHE A 426 -8.46 25.03 40.05
CA PHE A 426 -8.46 23.56 40.22
C PHE A 426 -7.05 22.95 40.23
N GLN A 427 -6.02 23.79 40.18
CA GLN A 427 -4.64 23.33 40.34
C GLN A 427 -4.34 23.05 41.82
N ASN A 428 -3.69 21.92 42.11
CA ASN A 428 -3.22 21.55 43.44
C ASN A 428 -4.30 21.39 44.53
N ALA A 429 -5.57 21.25 44.15
CA ALA A 429 -6.68 21.03 45.07
C ALA A 429 -6.97 19.52 45.26
N TYR A 430 -7.22 19.11 46.51
CA TYR A 430 -7.74 17.78 46.85
C TYR A 430 -9.25 17.72 46.64
N VAL A 431 -9.76 16.60 46.14
CA VAL A 431 -11.21 16.44 45.88
C VAL A 431 -12.03 16.17 47.13
N LEU A 432 -11.41 15.70 48.22
CA LEU A 432 -12.08 15.49 49.49
C LEU A 432 -12.34 16.81 50.24
N ASP A 433 -11.37 17.74 50.24
CA ASP A 433 -11.42 19.02 50.97
C ASP A 433 -11.96 20.20 50.12
N THR A 434 -12.49 19.91 48.94
CA THR A 434 -13.08 20.91 48.05
C THR A 434 -14.35 21.52 48.64
N SER A 435 -14.54 22.84 48.54
CA SER A 435 -15.77 23.53 48.97
C SER A 435 -16.95 23.26 48.03
N ASP A 436 -18.17 23.35 48.55
CA ASP A 436 -19.38 23.09 47.74
C ASP A 436 -19.57 24.08 46.58
N ASP A 437 -19.21 25.35 46.78
CA ASP A 437 -19.21 26.37 45.72
C ASP A 437 -18.21 26.01 44.60
N LEU A 438 -17.01 25.57 44.96
CA LEU A 438 -15.98 25.21 43.98
C LEU A 438 -16.34 23.92 43.22
N ALA A 439 -16.92 22.93 43.92
CA ALA A 439 -17.43 21.70 43.30
C ALA A 439 -18.58 22.01 42.33
N THR A 440 -19.54 22.84 42.73
CA THR A 440 -20.67 23.25 41.89
C THR A 440 -20.19 24.00 40.65
N LYS A 441 -19.25 24.94 40.82
CA LYS A 441 -18.62 25.64 39.69
C LYS A 441 -17.95 24.69 38.71
N PHE A 442 -17.22 23.67 39.18
CA PHE A 442 -16.61 22.67 38.31
C PHE A 442 -17.66 21.89 37.51
N LEU A 443 -18.73 21.42 38.16
CA LEU A 443 -19.81 20.65 37.53
C LEU A 443 -20.55 21.48 36.46
N ASP A 444 -20.86 22.74 36.75
CA ASP A 444 -21.61 23.60 35.83
C ASP A 444 -20.72 24.14 34.71
N GLN A 445 -19.51 24.59 35.02
CA GLN A 445 -18.67 25.31 34.08
C GLN A 445 -17.81 24.39 33.20
N GLU A 446 -17.24 23.33 33.76
CA GLU A 446 -16.35 22.43 33.00
C GLU A 446 -17.12 21.24 32.41
N ILE A 447 -17.97 20.57 33.20
CA ILE A 447 -18.71 19.40 32.70
C ILE A 447 -19.92 19.83 31.85
N THR A 448 -20.86 20.56 32.45
CA THR A 448 -22.07 21.00 31.74
C THR A 448 -21.75 21.97 30.60
N GLY A 449 -20.85 22.95 30.86
CA GLY A 449 -20.39 23.91 29.86
C GLY A 449 -19.78 23.27 28.62
N THR A 450 -18.94 22.24 28.79
CA THR A 450 -18.32 21.52 27.66
C THR A 450 -19.35 20.75 26.83
N ILE A 451 -20.32 20.09 27.48
CA ILE A 451 -21.44 19.42 26.79
C ILE A 451 -22.27 20.46 26.00
N SER A 452 -22.49 21.64 26.59
CA SER A 452 -23.23 22.75 25.97
C SER A 452 -22.52 23.33 24.74
N ILE A 453 -21.20 23.47 24.76
CA ILE A 453 -20.40 23.86 23.59
C ILE A 453 -20.47 22.79 22.49
N ALA A 454 -20.29 21.51 22.83
CA ALA A 454 -20.36 20.42 21.86
C ALA A 454 -21.75 20.31 21.19
N SER A 455 -22.82 20.53 21.96
CA SER A 455 -24.20 20.60 21.43
C SER A 455 -24.37 21.73 20.42
N ALA A 456 -23.90 22.94 20.76
CA ALA A 456 -23.99 24.09 19.86
C ALA A 456 -23.14 23.90 18.58
N LEU A 457 -21.94 23.34 18.70
CA LEU A 457 -21.10 23.01 17.55
C LEU A 457 -21.72 21.94 16.65
N SER A 458 -22.38 20.92 17.22
CA SER A 458 -23.09 19.92 16.43
C SER A 458 -24.22 20.53 15.60
N LYS A 459 -24.97 21.49 16.15
CA LYS A 459 -25.98 22.28 15.42
C LYS A 459 -25.33 23.17 14.35
N PHE A 460 -24.25 23.86 14.70
CA PHE A 460 -23.55 24.76 13.80
C PHE A 460 -22.98 24.04 12.57
N PHE A 461 -22.32 22.90 12.74
CA PHE A 461 -21.78 22.12 11.62
C PHE A 461 -22.89 21.57 10.72
N ALA A 462 -24.01 21.13 11.29
CA ALA A 462 -25.17 20.73 10.49
C ALA A 462 -25.72 21.89 9.65
N ALA A 463 -25.84 23.09 10.23
CA ALA A 463 -26.36 24.26 9.52
C ALA A 463 -25.40 24.79 8.43
N THR A 464 -24.09 24.58 8.59
CA THR A 464 -23.04 25.12 7.70
C THR A 464 -22.43 24.09 6.76
N GLU A 465 -22.93 22.85 6.74
CA GLU A 465 -22.34 21.73 6.03
C GLU A 465 -22.16 21.97 4.51
N HIS A 466 -23.11 22.66 3.89
CA HIS A 466 -23.06 23.03 2.48
C HIS A 466 -21.86 23.92 2.11
N LYS A 467 -21.29 24.64 3.10
CA LYS A 467 -20.10 25.49 2.94
C LYS A 467 -18.79 24.74 3.18
N LEU A 468 -18.82 23.61 3.88
CA LEU A 468 -17.62 22.86 4.28
C LEU A 468 -16.97 22.14 3.07
N ARG A 469 -15.64 22.22 2.99
CA ARG A 469 -14.85 21.53 1.97
C ARG A 469 -14.31 20.20 2.47
N GLU A 470 -13.98 20.14 3.76
CA GLU A 470 -13.48 18.95 4.46
C GLU A 470 -14.32 18.64 5.71
N THR A 471 -14.09 17.46 6.31
CA THR A 471 -14.74 17.05 7.56
C THR A 471 -14.40 18.02 8.69
N PRO A 472 -15.38 18.50 9.47
CA PRO A 472 -15.13 19.40 10.59
C PRO A 472 -14.30 18.72 11.68
N ARG A 473 -13.41 19.49 12.31
CA ARG A 473 -12.40 18.97 13.24
C ARG A 473 -12.42 19.72 14.57
N VAL A 474 -12.39 18.97 15.67
CA VAL A 474 -12.45 19.53 17.03
C VAL A 474 -11.33 18.94 17.87
N VAL A 475 -10.55 19.78 18.55
CA VAL A 475 -9.56 19.31 19.52
C VAL A 475 -9.81 19.98 20.87
N PHE A 476 -10.02 19.15 21.88
CA PHE A 476 -10.00 19.57 23.28
C PHE A 476 -8.56 19.53 23.77
N VAL A 477 -8.07 20.60 24.38
CA VAL A 477 -6.70 20.63 24.92
C VAL A 477 -6.78 20.78 26.43
N SER A 478 -6.11 19.90 27.16
CA SER A 478 -5.97 20.10 28.60
C SER A 478 -4.94 21.19 28.88
N ALA A 479 -5.06 21.79 30.05
CA ALA A 479 -4.00 22.56 30.66
C ALA A 479 -2.72 21.74 30.96
N PRO A 480 -1.54 22.39 31.10
CA PRO A 480 -0.35 21.79 31.69
C PRO A 480 -0.51 21.60 33.21
N ALA A 481 0.27 20.71 33.84
CA ALA A 481 0.22 20.52 35.29
C ALA A 481 1.38 21.21 36.02
N TYR A 482 1.04 22.05 37.00
CA TYR A 482 1.96 22.65 37.96
C TYR A 482 1.93 21.97 39.34
N GLY A 483 1.38 20.74 39.41
CA GLY A 483 1.35 19.86 40.58
C GLY A 483 0.32 18.72 40.45
N LEU A 484 -0.71 18.64 41.30
CA LEU A 484 -1.74 17.59 41.24
C LEU A 484 -2.68 17.77 40.03
N SER A 485 -2.91 16.70 39.27
CA SER A 485 -3.73 16.69 38.04
C SER A 485 -5.15 16.13 38.23
N VAL A 486 -5.67 16.08 39.46
CA VAL A 486 -6.90 15.37 39.81
C VAL A 486 -8.11 15.82 38.98
N TYR A 487 -8.37 17.14 38.94
CA TYR A 487 -9.45 17.73 38.16
C TYR A 487 -9.27 17.55 36.65
N HIS A 488 -8.03 17.55 36.17
CA HIS A 488 -7.71 17.31 34.77
C HIS A 488 -8.04 15.88 34.35
N ASP A 489 -7.83 14.88 35.21
CA ASP A 489 -8.22 13.49 34.94
C ASP A 489 -9.74 13.29 34.94
N ILE A 490 -10.45 14.00 35.82
CA ILE A 490 -11.92 13.98 35.86
C ILE A 490 -12.47 14.57 34.56
N LEU A 491 -11.98 15.75 34.16
CA LEU A 491 -12.37 16.42 32.91
C LEU A 491 -11.96 15.61 31.67
N ARG A 492 -10.78 14.97 31.67
CA ARG A 492 -10.36 14.02 30.64
C ARG A 492 -11.38 12.93 30.43
N SER A 493 -11.85 12.31 31.51
CA SER A 493 -12.80 11.19 31.42
C SER A 493 -14.15 11.63 30.87
N ALA A 494 -14.62 12.80 31.32
CA ALA A 494 -15.85 13.40 30.81
C ALA A 494 -15.76 13.70 29.31
N ASN A 495 -14.69 14.38 28.90
CA ASN A 495 -14.47 14.78 27.51
C ASN A 495 -14.23 13.57 26.60
N GLU A 496 -13.52 12.54 27.06
CA GLU A 496 -13.35 11.30 26.31
C GLU A 496 -14.71 10.68 25.95
N GLU A 497 -15.62 10.57 26.92
CA GLU A 497 -16.92 9.98 26.70
C GLU A 497 -17.85 10.89 25.87
N LEU A 498 -17.75 12.21 26.05
CA LEU A 498 -18.44 13.18 25.21
C LEU A 498 -18.03 13.03 23.74
N ILE A 499 -16.71 12.95 23.47
CA ILE A 499 -16.16 12.77 22.13
C ILE A 499 -16.60 11.42 21.55
N ARG A 500 -16.57 10.36 22.36
CA ARG A 500 -16.98 9.01 21.93
C ARG A 500 -18.42 9.01 21.42
N ILE A 501 -19.34 9.60 22.18
CA ILE A 501 -20.76 9.69 21.78
C ILE A 501 -20.92 10.63 20.59
N TRP A 502 -20.23 11.77 20.58
CA TRP A 502 -20.33 12.74 19.48
C TRP A 502 -19.86 12.16 18.14
N ARG A 503 -18.78 11.36 18.15
CA ARG A 503 -18.32 10.61 16.97
C ARG A 503 -19.38 9.58 16.52
N ASP A 504 -19.89 8.73 17.42
CA ASP A 504 -20.92 7.71 17.08
C ASP A 504 -22.19 8.34 16.51
N GLU A 505 -22.66 9.44 17.11
CA GLU A 505 -23.84 10.16 16.62
C GLU A 505 -23.60 10.78 15.24
N SER A 506 -22.44 11.41 15.02
CA SER A 506 -22.12 12.03 13.73
C SER A 506 -21.89 10.99 12.63
N GLU A 507 -21.23 9.87 12.92
CA GLU A 507 -21.01 8.78 11.97
C GLU A 507 -22.30 8.04 11.62
N THR A 508 -23.23 7.91 12.57
CA THR A 508 -24.56 7.35 12.31
C THR A 508 -25.37 8.28 11.39
N ALA A 509 -25.38 9.58 11.65
CA ALA A 509 -26.04 10.56 10.76
C ALA A 509 -25.43 10.54 9.35
N GLN A 510 -24.10 10.43 9.23
CA GLN A 510 -23.44 10.30 7.92
C GLN A 510 -23.82 9.01 7.20
N ARG A 511 -23.83 7.87 7.89
CA ARG A 511 -24.25 6.57 7.32
C ARG A 511 -25.69 6.57 6.83
N ASN A 512 -26.57 7.27 7.55
CA ASN A 512 -27.98 7.43 7.17
C ASN A 512 -28.20 8.46 6.04
N GLY A 513 -27.15 9.15 5.59
CA GLY A 513 -27.23 10.20 4.57
C GLY A 513 -27.84 11.51 5.06
N GLU A 514 -28.03 11.68 6.38
CA GLU A 514 -28.53 12.90 7.01
C GLU A 514 -27.45 14.01 7.04
N ARG A 515 -26.18 13.62 6.94
CA ARG A 515 -25.02 14.52 6.86
C ARG A 515 -24.06 14.09 5.74
N LYS A 516 -23.46 15.05 5.06
CA LYS A 516 -22.36 14.88 4.09
C LYS A 516 -21.06 14.45 4.78
N PHE A 517 -20.73 15.04 5.92
CA PHE A 517 -19.49 14.79 6.66
C PHE A 517 -19.75 14.22 8.06
N GLY A 518 -18.85 13.34 8.50
CA GLY A 518 -18.74 12.93 9.90
C GLY A 518 -18.07 13.99 10.77
N LEU A 519 -17.47 13.58 11.89
CA LEU A 519 -16.74 14.45 12.80
C LEU A 519 -15.39 13.82 13.18
N VAL A 520 -14.31 14.60 13.11
CA VAL A 520 -13.02 14.21 13.69
C VAL A 520 -12.83 15.01 14.99
N ALA A 521 -12.91 14.35 16.14
CA ALA A 521 -12.77 15.02 17.43
C ALA A 521 -11.76 14.30 18.32
N HIS A 522 -10.79 15.00 18.91
CA HIS A 522 -9.75 14.43 19.78
C HIS A 522 -9.58 15.23 21.06
N GLN A 523 -8.91 14.63 22.05
CA GLN A 523 -8.43 15.33 23.22
C GLN A 523 -6.92 15.20 23.35
N LEU A 524 -6.20 16.32 23.38
CA LEU A 524 -4.77 16.39 23.64
C LEU A 524 -4.51 16.72 25.11
N LEU A 525 -3.70 15.89 25.77
CA LEU A 525 -3.42 15.97 27.20
C LEU A 525 -1.99 16.49 27.44
N ARG A 526 -1.91 17.72 27.93
CA ARG A 526 -0.67 18.46 28.20
C ARG A 526 -0.10 18.20 29.60
N TYR A 527 -0.93 17.88 30.58
CA TYR A 527 -0.47 17.73 31.98
C TYR A 527 0.44 16.52 32.23
N SER A 528 0.57 15.60 31.28
CA SER A 528 1.49 14.45 31.38
C SER A 528 2.95 14.80 31.09
N ASN A 529 3.21 15.93 30.45
CA ASN A 529 4.55 16.41 30.12
C ASN A 529 4.87 17.67 30.93
N ARG A 530 6.02 17.70 31.60
CA ARG A 530 6.47 18.81 32.46
C ARG A 530 7.66 19.57 31.86
N ASP A 531 7.99 19.32 30.60
CA ASP A 531 9.12 19.97 29.93
C ASP A 531 8.74 21.40 29.52
N GLU A 532 9.74 22.28 29.41
CA GLU A 532 9.55 23.66 28.95
C GLU A 532 8.94 23.72 27.53
N ASN A 533 9.22 22.72 26.68
CA ASN A 533 8.71 22.61 25.31
C ASN A 533 7.27 22.07 25.20
N ASN A 534 6.55 21.89 26.31
CA ASN A 534 5.19 21.35 26.34
C ASN A 534 4.26 22.03 25.33
N PHE A 535 4.24 23.37 25.34
CA PHE A 535 3.34 24.15 24.49
C PHE A 535 3.68 23.98 23.01
N ASP A 536 4.96 24.00 22.64
CA ASP A 536 5.38 23.86 21.23
C ASP A 536 5.02 22.50 20.66
N LEU A 537 5.16 21.44 21.45
CA LEU A 537 4.69 20.11 21.05
C LEU A 537 3.17 20.05 20.93
N ALA A 538 2.47 20.58 21.94
CA ALA A 538 1.03 20.58 21.96
C ALA A 538 0.44 21.34 20.77
N SER A 539 0.92 22.57 20.55
CA SER A 539 0.51 23.40 19.42
C SER A 539 0.84 22.75 18.09
N GLY A 540 2.05 22.23 17.90
CA GLY A 540 2.39 21.51 16.67
C GLY A 540 1.43 20.35 16.36
N PHE A 541 1.05 19.56 17.36
CA PHE A 541 0.11 18.45 17.17
C PHE A 541 -1.34 18.89 16.97
N VAL A 542 -1.79 19.92 17.69
CA VAL A 542 -3.11 20.52 17.51
C VAL A 542 -3.27 21.02 16.08
N LEU A 543 -2.27 21.76 15.58
CA LEU A 543 -2.25 22.23 14.21
C LEU A 543 -2.21 21.05 13.23
N GLU A 544 -1.48 19.97 13.51
CA GLU A 544 -1.40 18.83 12.60
C GLU A 544 -2.77 18.14 12.49
N VAL A 545 -3.42 17.89 13.62
CA VAL A 545 -4.74 17.24 13.65
C VAL A 545 -5.83 18.12 13.02
N LEU A 546 -5.77 19.44 13.20
CA LEU A 546 -6.78 20.37 12.69
C LEU A 546 -6.52 20.79 11.22
N ASN A 547 -5.28 21.06 10.83
CA ASN A 547 -4.98 21.56 9.49
C ASN A 547 -4.72 20.45 8.46
N THR A 548 -4.48 19.21 8.87
CA THR A 548 -4.25 18.09 7.93
C THR A 548 -5.41 17.10 7.90
N SER A 549 -5.33 16.12 7.00
CA SER A 549 -6.30 15.01 6.92
C SER A 549 -6.08 13.91 7.98
N LYS A 550 -5.08 14.05 8.85
CA LYS A 550 -4.70 13.04 9.85
C LYS A 550 -5.87 12.69 10.77
N GLN A 551 -6.11 11.40 10.96
CA GLN A 551 -7.15 10.88 11.86
C GLN A 551 -6.55 9.80 12.75
N LEU A 552 -6.77 9.92 14.06
CA LEU A 552 -6.34 8.90 15.03
C LEU A 552 -7.55 8.08 15.47
N GLU A 553 -7.33 6.81 15.76
CA GLU A 553 -8.39 5.99 16.37
C GLU A 553 -8.65 6.44 17.81
N ALA A 554 -7.57 6.58 18.59
CA ALA A 554 -7.62 7.02 19.99
C ALA A 554 -8.24 8.42 20.16
N ILE A 555 -9.03 8.56 21.22
CA ILE A 555 -9.62 9.83 21.62
C ILE A 555 -8.61 10.67 22.40
N ASN A 556 -8.00 10.10 23.43
CA ASN A 556 -7.01 10.76 24.28
C ASN A 556 -5.62 10.61 23.69
N VAL A 557 -4.95 11.74 23.49
CA VAL A 557 -3.60 11.84 22.94
C VAL A 557 -2.72 12.47 24.01
N TYR A 558 -1.85 11.67 24.62
CA TYR A 558 -0.93 12.13 25.66
C TYR A 558 0.36 12.67 25.05
N LEU A 559 0.85 13.79 25.58
CA LEU A 559 2.25 14.18 25.38
C LEU A 559 3.17 13.19 26.13
N PRO A 560 4.30 12.78 25.53
CA PRO A 560 5.24 11.88 26.18
C PRO A 560 5.90 12.54 27.39
N ALA A 561 6.30 11.75 28.39
CA ALA A 561 6.96 12.28 29.57
C ALA A 561 8.35 12.87 29.26
N HIS A 562 9.07 12.27 28.29
CA HIS A 562 10.38 12.69 27.79
C HIS A 562 10.49 12.44 26.26
N LEU A 563 11.25 13.28 25.55
CA LEU A 563 11.31 13.34 24.07
C LEU A 563 12.35 12.42 23.38
N GLU A 564 13.20 11.71 24.13
CA GLU A 564 14.39 11.04 23.55
C GLU A 564 14.12 9.68 22.87
N GLN A 565 12.86 9.25 22.67
CA GLN A 565 12.62 7.99 21.96
C GLN A 565 12.48 8.23 20.44
N PRO A 566 13.40 7.72 19.59
CA PRO A 566 13.21 7.74 18.16
C PRO A 566 12.02 6.86 17.77
N ALA A 567 11.11 7.40 16.96
CA ALA A 567 9.96 6.70 16.42
C ALA A 567 10.41 5.43 15.66
N LYS A 568 9.85 4.27 16.02
CA LYS A 568 10.14 2.96 15.41
C LYS A 568 9.31 2.65 14.15
N THR A 569 8.65 3.61 13.51
CA THR A 569 7.66 3.30 12.45
C THR A 569 7.82 4.10 11.14
N GLY A 570 7.80 3.34 10.03
CA GLY A 570 7.34 3.74 8.69
C GLY A 570 8.37 4.40 7.75
N LEU A 571 9.15 3.61 6.99
CA LEU A 571 10.07 4.14 5.95
C LEU A 571 9.34 5.03 4.92
N ILE A 572 8.09 4.72 4.57
CA ILE A 572 7.24 5.54 3.68
C ILE A 572 6.93 6.91 4.31
N ASP A 573 6.70 6.96 5.62
CA ASP A 573 6.38 8.21 6.32
C ASP A 573 7.62 9.13 6.36
N SER A 574 8.83 8.61 6.15
CA SER A 574 10.07 9.39 6.07
C SER A 574 10.36 10.01 4.69
N LEU A 575 9.66 9.59 3.64
CA LEU A 575 9.85 10.11 2.27
C LEU A 575 9.25 11.51 2.07
N TYR A 576 8.50 11.98 3.05
CA TYR A 576 7.74 13.21 3.00
C TYR A 576 8.57 14.42 2.55
N GLY A 577 8.06 15.13 1.54
CA GLY A 577 8.65 16.38 1.05
C GLY A 577 9.72 16.21 -0.03
N MET A 578 10.22 14.99 -0.27
CA MET A 578 11.29 14.73 -1.25
C MET A 578 10.91 15.09 -2.69
N HIS A 579 9.63 14.93 -3.05
CA HIS A 579 9.12 15.24 -4.40
C HIS A 579 7.98 16.25 -4.38
N LEU A 580 7.96 17.14 -3.37
CA LEU A 580 6.87 18.07 -3.20
C LEU A 580 6.66 18.94 -4.45
N GLY A 581 5.44 18.89 -5.01
CA GLY A 581 5.04 19.72 -6.14
C GLY A 581 5.45 19.16 -7.51
N LYS A 582 6.20 18.06 -7.58
CA LYS A 582 6.54 17.39 -8.83
C LYS A 582 5.33 16.60 -9.38
N VAL A 583 5.20 16.52 -10.69
CA VAL A 583 4.16 15.74 -11.38
C VAL A 583 4.77 14.54 -12.08
N ALA A 584 4.35 13.33 -11.71
CA ALA A 584 4.83 12.07 -12.29
C ALA A 584 3.76 11.39 -13.14
N VAL A 585 4.11 11.00 -14.36
CA VAL A 585 3.28 10.19 -15.25
C VAL A 585 3.89 8.80 -15.37
N ILE A 586 3.09 7.78 -15.02
CA ILE A 586 3.57 6.39 -14.89
C ILE A 586 2.74 5.48 -15.77
N THR A 587 3.41 4.78 -16.69
CA THR A 587 2.77 3.72 -17.50
C THR A 587 2.80 2.38 -16.77
N GLY A 588 1.73 1.60 -16.88
CA GLY A 588 1.61 0.35 -16.11
C GLY A 588 1.52 0.57 -14.60
N GLY A 589 0.86 1.65 -14.17
CA GLY A 589 0.79 2.09 -12.78
C GLY A 589 -0.24 1.38 -11.90
N SER A 590 -0.90 0.33 -12.39
CA SER A 590 -1.94 -0.39 -11.62
C SER A 590 -1.36 -1.43 -10.65
N GLN A 591 -0.23 -2.04 -10.98
CA GLN A 591 0.36 -3.16 -10.26
C GLN A 591 1.89 -3.14 -10.36
N GLY A 592 2.54 -4.02 -9.60
CA GLY A 592 3.98 -4.22 -9.68
C GLY A 592 4.79 -2.99 -9.29
N ILE A 593 5.99 -2.92 -9.87
CA ILE A 593 6.94 -1.81 -9.68
C ILE A 593 6.28 -0.45 -9.99
N GLY A 594 5.51 -0.33 -11.07
CA GLY A 594 4.85 0.93 -11.44
C GLY A 594 3.85 1.43 -10.40
N GLY A 595 3.02 0.52 -9.87
CA GLY A 595 2.07 0.85 -8.79
C GLY A 595 2.78 1.28 -7.50
N GLU A 596 3.86 0.60 -7.11
CA GLU A 596 4.62 0.95 -5.92
C GLU A 596 5.44 2.25 -6.09
N ILE A 597 6.00 2.52 -7.28
CA ILE A 597 6.64 3.82 -7.57
C ILE A 597 5.60 4.93 -7.43
N GLY A 598 4.40 4.77 -8.00
CA GLY A 598 3.34 5.76 -7.90
C GLY A 598 2.89 6.01 -6.46
N ARG A 599 2.76 4.95 -5.67
CA ARG A 599 2.44 5.02 -4.25
C ARG A 599 3.49 5.78 -3.46
N MET A 600 4.77 5.46 -3.65
CA MET A 600 5.87 6.10 -2.91
C MET A 600 6.12 7.54 -3.37
N LEU A 601 6.00 7.85 -4.66
CA LEU A 601 6.07 9.23 -5.16
C LEU A 601 4.93 10.10 -4.61
N ALA A 602 3.70 9.57 -4.57
CA ALA A 602 2.58 10.28 -3.96
C ALA A 602 2.84 10.56 -2.47
N ALA A 603 3.30 9.54 -1.72
CA ALA A 603 3.69 9.68 -0.31
C ALA A 603 4.85 10.67 -0.10
N ALA A 604 5.76 10.77 -1.05
CA ALA A 604 6.86 11.74 -1.05
C ALA A 604 6.43 13.17 -1.45
N GLY A 605 5.17 13.36 -1.84
CA GLY A 605 4.60 14.66 -2.15
C GLY A 605 4.51 14.98 -3.64
N ALA A 606 4.74 14.03 -4.53
CA ALA A 606 4.42 14.22 -5.95
C ALA A 606 2.89 14.21 -6.17
N ARG A 607 2.46 14.78 -7.30
CA ARG A 607 1.17 14.46 -7.93
C ARG A 607 1.41 13.37 -8.95
N VAL A 608 0.55 12.37 -9.02
CA VAL A 608 0.79 11.16 -9.80
C VAL A 608 -0.37 10.88 -10.74
N VAL A 609 -0.04 10.64 -12.01
CA VAL A 609 -0.93 10.07 -13.02
C VAL A 609 -0.57 8.61 -13.20
N LEU A 610 -1.46 7.71 -12.77
CA LEU A 610 -1.32 6.28 -12.98
C LEU A 610 -2.09 5.87 -14.24
N SER A 611 -1.41 5.25 -15.19
CA SER A 611 -2.05 4.76 -16.41
C SER A 611 -1.84 3.26 -16.62
N ALA A 612 -2.88 2.58 -17.09
CA ALA A 612 -2.86 1.15 -17.41
C ALA A 612 -4.07 0.80 -18.30
N ARG A 613 -4.12 -0.45 -18.77
CA ARG A 613 -5.25 -0.96 -19.56
C ARG A 613 -6.52 -1.21 -18.73
N ARG A 614 -6.36 -1.68 -17.49
CA ARG A 614 -7.45 -2.21 -16.65
C ARG A 614 -7.89 -1.19 -15.61
N LYS A 615 -9.16 -0.79 -15.67
CA LYS A 615 -9.75 0.20 -14.76
C LYS A 615 -9.81 -0.27 -13.31
N SER A 616 -10.28 -1.49 -13.05
CA SER A 616 -10.48 -2.02 -11.69
C SER A 616 -9.20 -1.99 -10.85
N GLU A 617 -8.08 -2.44 -11.41
CA GLU A 617 -6.79 -2.47 -10.71
C GLU A 617 -6.20 -1.07 -10.48
N LEU A 618 -6.46 -0.12 -11.38
CA LEU A 618 -6.08 1.28 -11.18
C LEU A 618 -6.87 1.89 -10.04
N GLU A 619 -8.17 1.64 -9.97
CA GLU A 619 -9.03 2.12 -8.87
C GLU A 619 -8.59 1.52 -7.54
N GLU A 620 -8.31 0.22 -7.49
CA GLU A 620 -7.78 -0.45 -6.29
C GLU A 620 -6.45 0.16 -5.83
N LYS A 621 -5.48 0.29 -6.74
CA LYS A 621 -4.17 0.89 -6.41
C LYS A 621 -4.31 2.35 -5.99
N ARG A 622 -5.14 3.14 -6.67
CA ARG A 622 -5.43 4.53 -6.28
C ARG A 622 -6.02 4.58 -4.88
N ASN A 623 -7.02 3.76 -4.56
CA ASN A 623 -7.65 3.74 -3.25
C ASN A 623 -6.64 3.39 -2.15
N GLN A 624 -5.75 2.42 -2.39
CA GLN A 624 -4.64 2.10 -1.48
C GLN A 624 -3.74 3.33 -1.23
N ILE A 625 -3.37 4.06 -2.29
CA ILE A 625 -2.55 5.26 -2.17
C ILE A 625 -3.30 6.36 -1.41
N LEU A 626 -4.59 6.56 -1.67
CA LEU A 626 -5.40 7.56 -0.97
C LEU A 626 -5.48 7.26 0.54
N ILE A 627 -5.60 5.99 0.93
CA ILE A 627 -5.56 5.57 2.34
C ILE A 627 -4.21 5.96 2.97
N ASP A 628 -3.10 5.64 2.30
CA ASP A 628 -1.76 6.01 2.79
C ASP A 628 -1.58 7.52 2.89
N LEU A 629 -2.03 8.29 1.90
CA LEU A 629 -1.94 9.75 1.91
C LEU A 629 -2.77 10.38 3.04
N ARG A 630 -3.98 9.88 3.31
CA ARG A 630 -4.80 10.32 4.46
C ARG A 630 -4.10 9.99 5.78
N ARG A 631 -3.52 8.80 5.88
CA ARG A 631 -2.74 8.37 7.06
C ARG A 631 -1.53 9.27 7.31
N ILE A 632 -0.81 9.65 6.26
CA ILE A 632 0.36 10.54 6.32
C ILE A 632 -0.05 12.00 6.60
N GLY A 633 -1.30 12.40 6.34
CA GLY A 633 -1.80 13.76 6.57
C GLY A 633 -1.68 14.68 5.34
N TYR A 634 -1.71 14.16 4.12
CA TYR A 634 -1.89 15.00 2.94
C TYR A 634 -3.32 15.50 2.83
N SER A 635 -3.50 16.82 2.79
CA SER A 635 -4.80 17.44 2.49
C SER A 635 -5.22 17.15 1.04
N ARG A 636 -6.52 16.93 0.82
CA ARG A 636 -7.13 16.62 -0.49
C ARG A 636 -6.36 15.57 -1.30
N PRO A 637 -6.14 14.35 -0.75
CA PRO A 637 -5.35 13.32 -1.41
C PRO A 637 -5.92 12.92 -2.79
N GLU A 638 -7.22 13.08 -3.00
CA GLU A 638 -7.93 12.82 -4.25
C GLU A 638 -7.44 13.70 -5.41
N GLU A 639 -7.03 14.93 -5.13
CA GLU A 639 -6.46 15.87 -6.11
C GLU A 639 -5.00 15.54 -6.46
N ARG A 640 -4.34 14.64 -5.71
CA ARG A 640 -2.93 14.30 -5.94
C ARG A 640 -2.75 13.08 -6.83
N VAL A 641 -3.73 12.19 -6.87
CA VAL A 641 -3.63 10.90 -7.57
C VAL A 641 -4.79 10.75 -8.52
N VAL A 642 -4.49 10.85 -9.82
CA VAL A 642 -5.45 10.63 -10.90
C VAL A 642 -5.08 9.37 -11.67
N ILE A 643 -6.10 8.72 -12.23
CA ILE A 643 -5.95 7.48 -13.01
C ILE A 643 -6.47 7.69 -14.43
N LEU A 644 -5.85 7.00 -15.39
CA LEU A 644 -6.32 6.91 -16.77
C LEU A 644 -6.25 5.45 -17.25
N ASP A 645 -7.42 4.83 -17.42
CA ASP A 645 -7.55 3.47 -17.94
C ASP A 645 -7.57 3.43 -19.48
N GLY A 646 -7.62 2.22 -20.06
CA GLY A 646 -7.64 2.03 -21.52
C GLY A 646 -6.34 2.40 -22.24
N ILE A 647 -5.25 2.62 -21.52
CA ILE A 647 -3.95 2.98 -22.11
C ILE A 647 -3.16 1.72 -22.44
N ASP A 648 -3.11 1.39 -23.74
CA ASP A 648 -2.17 0.43 -24.30
C ASP A 648 -0.95 1.16 -24.86
N VAL A 649 0.24 0.75 -24.43
CA VAL A 649 1.50 1.37 -24.89
C VAL A 649 1.85 1.00 -26.32
N ALA A 650 1.26 -0.04 -26.89
CA ALA A 650 1.42 -0.36 -28.31
C ALA A 650 0.57 0.53 -29.22
N ASP A 651 -0.42 1.25 -28.68
CA ASP A 651 -1.31 2.15 -29.41
C ASP A 651 -0.88 3.61 -29.28
N GLU A 652 -0.43 4.18 -30.39
CA GLU A 652 0.05 5.55 -30.48
C GLU A 652 -1.00 6.59 -30.06
N SER A 653 -2.29 6.34 -30.34
CA SER A 653 -3.37 7.26 -29.97
C SER A 653 -3.58 7.30 -28.44
N SER A 654 -3.36 6.18 -27.77
CA SER A 654 -3.42 6.06 -26.30
C SER A 654 -2.30 6.87 -25.63
N LEU A 655 -1.08 6.88 -26.20
CA LEU A 655 0.04 7.67 -25.68
C LEU A 655 -0.21 9.19 -25.78
N GLY A 656 -0.85 9.63 -26.87
CA GLY A 656 -1.30 11.00 -27.03
C GLY A 656 -2.31 11.43 -25.96
N LYS A 657 -3.36 10.61 -25.76
CA LYS A 657 -4.39 10.84 -24.73
C LYS A 657 -3.80 10.93 -23.33
N LEU A 658 -2.83 10.08 -22.99
CA LEU A 658 -2.15 10.11 -21.69
C LEU A 658 -1.43 11.44 -21.45
N THR A 659 -0.72 11.95 -22.46
CA THR A 659 0.01 13.21 -22.35
C THR A 659 -0.94 14.39 -22.18
N GLU A 660 -1.99 14.47 -23.01
CA GLU A 660 -3.01 15.51 -22.93
C GLU A 660 -3.74 15.50 -21.57
N PHE A 661 -4.16 14.32 -21.12
CA PHE A 661 -4.82 14.15 -19.83
C PHE A 661 -3.93 14.63 -18.67
N SER A 662 -2.65 14.29 -18.69
CA SER A 662 -1.68 14.67 -17.65
C SER A 662 -1.50 16.19 -17.57
N LEU A 663 -1.32 16.84 -18.73
CA LEU A 663 -1.19 18.29 -18.82
C LEU A 663 -2.49 19.01 -18.43
N LYS A 664 -3.66 18.48 -18.81
CA LYS A 664 -4.96 19.04 -18.43
C LYS A 664 -5.19 19.03 -16.93
N ASN A 665 -4.83 17.94 -16.24
CA ASN A 665 -5.08 17.80 -14.80
C ASN A 665 -4.08 18.58 -13.94
N PHE A 666 -2.80 18.64 -14.33
CA PHE A 666 -1.74 19.17 -13.46
C PHE A 666 -0.94 20.32 -14.05
N GLY A 667 -1.16 20.69 -15.32
CA GLY A 667 -0.53 21.83 -16.00
C GLY A 667 0.93 21.61 -16.40
N ARG A 668 1.56 20.52 -15.95
CA ARG A 668 2.99 20.20 -16.19
C ARG A 668 3.25 18.69 -16.07
N ILE A 669 4.39 18.23 -16.59
CA ILE A 669 4.92 16.89 -16.37
C ILE A 669 6.39 17.05 -15.97
N ASP A 670 6.75 16.62 -14.76
CA ASP A 670 8.12 16.66 -14.27
C ASP A 670 8.83 15.32 -14.47
N TYR A 671 8.14 14.20 -14.19
CA TYR A 671 8.67 12.86 -14.32
C TYR A 671 7.87 12.03 -15.34
N LEU A 672 8.54 11.46 -16.33
CA LEU A 672 7.98 10.44 -17.22
C LEU A 672 8.61 9.09 -16.85
N ILE A 673 7.81 8.17 -16.33
CA ILE A 673 8.26 6.85 -15.89
C ILE A 673 7.72 5.80 -16.86
N ASN A 674 8.59 5.40 -17.80
CA ASN A 674 8.28 4.39 -18.79
C ASN A 674 8.43 2.98 -18.18
N ASN A 675 7.42 2.57 -17.42
CA ASN A 675 7.40 1.31 -16.67
C ASN A 675 6.69 0.15 -17.39
N ALA A 676 5.66 0.44 -18.19
CA ALA A 676 4.91 -0.59 -18.90
C ALA A 676 5.83 -1.42 -19.82
N GLY A 677 5.53 -2.72 -19.93
CA GLY A 677 6.18 -3.61 -20.88
C GLY A 677 5.61 -5.02 -20.86
N ILE A 678 5.84 -5.76 -21.94
CA ILE A 678 5.39 -7.14 -22.13
C ILE A 678 6.57 -8.12 -22.05
N SER A 679 6.27 -9.41 -21.80
CA SER A 679 7.28 -10.48 -21.81
C SER A 679 7.85 -10.76 -23.21
N GLY A 680 7.11 -10.44 -24.27
CA GLY A 680 7.43 -10.81 -25.64
C GLY A 680 7.01 -12.24 -26.00
N ALA A 681 7.56 -12.75 -27.10
CA ALA A 681 7.17 -13.99 -27.76
C ALA A 681 7.53 -15.25 -26.96
N GLU A 682 8.58 -15.19 -26.13
CA GLU A 682 9.10 -16.33 -25.36
C GLU A 682 9.48 -17.52 -26.26
N GLN A 683 10.24 -17.27 -27.33
CA GLN A 683 10.66 -18.23 -28.34
C GLN A 683 12.12 -18.01 -28.73
N MET A 684 12.81 -19.04 -29.23
CA MET A 684 14.11 -18.85 -29.90
C MET A 684 13.91 -17.99 -31.15
N VAL A 685 14.94 -17.27 -31.57
CA VAL A 685 14.94 -16.39 -32.76
C VAL A 685 14.45 -17.12 -34.01
N VAL A 686 14.89 -18.37 -34.21
CA VAL A 686 14.49 -19.21 -35.35
C VAL A 686 13.00 -19.59 -35.35
N ASP A 687 12.37 -19.62 -34.18
CA ASP A 687 10.94 -19.96 -34.02
C ASP A 687 10.05 -18.71 -33.97
N MET A 688 10.64 -17.54 -33.73
CA MET A 688 9.93 -16.29 -33.43
C MET A 688 9.35 -15.63 -34.67
N SER A 689 8.04 -15.36 -34.67
CA SER A 689 7.40 -14.64 -35.75
C SER A 689 7.84 -13.16 -35.81
N VAL A 690 7.90 -12.59 -37.02
CA VAL A 690 8.19 -11.16 -37.21
C VAL A 690 7.12 -10.27 -36.54
N LYS A 691 5.88 -10.75 -36.51
CA LYS A 691 4.76 -10.05 -35.85
C LYS A 691 4.99 -9.92 -34.34
N ASP A 692 5.40 -11.00 -33.69
CA ASP A 692 5.63 -11.00 -32.23
C ASP A 692 6.87 -10.20 -31.86
N TRP A 693 7.93 -10.28 -32.68
CA TRP A 693 9.09 -9.40 -32.59
C TRP A 693 8.67 -7.93 -32.62
N ARG A 694 7.98 -7.49 -33.68
CA ARG A 694 7.53 -6.10 -33.84
C ARG A 694 6.63 -5.66 -32.70
N HIS A 695 5.69 -6.51 -32.27
CA HIS A 695 4.80 -6.17 -31.14
C HIS A 695 5.58 -5.90 -29.84
N THR A 696 6.65 -6.66 -29.58
CA THR A 696 7.50 -6.48 -28.41
C THR A 696 8.31 -5.20 -28.49
N LEU A 697 8.94 -4.92 -29.63
CA LEU A 697 9.70 -3.69 -29.82
C LEU A 697 8.78 -2.46 -29.79
N GLN A 698 7.58 -2.56 -30.37
CA GLN A 698 6.55 -1.53 -30.31
C GLN A 698 6.17 -1.21 -28.86
N SER A 699 5.81 -2.24 -28.09
CA SER A 699 5.30 -2.08 -26.72
C SER A 699 6.36 -1.63 -25.73
N ASN A 700 7.61 -2.09 -25.87
CA ASN A 700 8.66 -1.88 -24.86
C ASN A 700 9.63 -0.76 -25.22
N MET A 701 9.84 -0.44 -26.49
CA MET A 701 10.94 0.46 -26.91
C MET A 701 10.42 1.66 -27.71
N ILE A 702 9.62 1.43 -28.75
CA ILE A 702 9.09 2.51 -29.59
C ILE A 702 8.08 3.36 -28.80
N SER A 703 7.24 2.74 -27.98
CA SER A 703 6.32 3.42 -27.07
C SER A 703 7.01 4.41 -26.11
N ASN A 704 8.18 4.03 -25.57
CA ASN A 704 8.97 4.89 -24.69
C ASN A 704 9.45 6.13 -25.44
N PHE A 705 10.01 5.95 -26.64
CA PHE A 705 10.43 7.07 -27.47
C PHE A 705 9.25 7.96 -27.85
N SER A 706 8.09 7.37 -28.18
CA SER A 706 6.87 8.11 -28.51
C SER A 706 6.39 8.99 -27.35
N LEU A 707 6.36 8.45 -26.12
CA LEU A 707 6.03 9.24 -24.93
C LEU A 707 7.06 10.33 -24.66
N MET A 708 8.35 10.03 -24.81
CA MET A 708 9.40 11.04 -24.72
C MET A 708 9.12 12.17 -25.70
N ARG A 709 8.95 11.87 -26.99
CA ARG A 709 8.70 12.87 -28.05
C ARG A 709 7.51 13.79 -27.77
N LYS A 710 6.47 13.29 -27.08
CA LYS A 710 5.27 14.04 -26.68
C LYS A 710 5.46 14.93 -25.46
N VAL A 711 6.23 14.51 -24.47
CA VAL A 711 6.45 15.30 -23.24
C VAL A 711 7.61 16.28 -23.35
N LEU A 712 8.59 16.01 -24.21
CA LEU A 712 9.78 16.84 -24.38
C LEU A 712 9.49 18.32 -24.66
N PRO A 713 8.50 18.71 -25.50
CA PRO A 713 8.15 20.12 -25.69
C PRO A 713 7.78 20.84 -24.39
N SER A 714 6.97 20.20 -23.53
CA SER A 714 6.56 20.76 -22.24
C SER A 714 7.74 20.85 -21.27
N MET A 715 8.54 19.78 -21.17
CA MET A 715 9.72 19.73 -20.30
C MET A 715 10.79 20.77 -20.68
N LYS A 716 11.09 20.92 -21.98
CA LYS A 716 12.02 21.96 -22.48
C LYS A 716 11.49 23.35 -22.18
N LYS A 717 10.19 23.61 -22.41
CA LYS A 717 9.56 24.91 -22.14
C LYS A 717 9.59 25.28 -20.67
N GLN A 718 9.33 24.34 -19.76
CA GLN A 718 9.36 24.60 -18.31
C GLN A 718 10.79 24.61 -17.73
N GLY A 719 11.79 24.14 -18.47
CA GLY A 719 13.20 24.14 -18.05
C GLY A 719 13.57 23.01 -17.07
N PHE A 720 12.74 21.99 -16.95
CA PHE A 720 13.00 20.83 -16.09
C PHE A 720 12.29 19.59 -16.62
N GLY A 721 12.91 18.42 -16.52
CA GLY A 721 12.24 17.13 -16.71
C GLY A 721 13.13 15.97 -16.29
N HIS A 722 12.53 14.85 -15.89
CA HIS A 722 13.26 13.60 -15.68
C HIS A 722 12.49 12.45 -16.35
N ILE A 723 13.13 11.83 -17.35
CA ILE A 723 12.65 10.62 -17.99
C ILE A 723 13.35 9.42 -17.34
N LEU A 724 12.58 8.41 -16.95
CA LEU A 724 13.12 7.18 -16.38
C LEU A 724 12.58 5.96 -17.14
N ASN A 725 13.48 5.22 -17.77
CA ASN A 725 13.15 3.98 -18.47
C ASN A 725 13.32 2.77 -17.55
N ILE A 726 12.25 1.99 -17.34
CA ILE A 726 12.35 0.74 -16.57
C ILE A 726 12.80 -0.39 -17.50
N SER A 727 14.13 -0.51 -17.64
CA SER A 727 14.80 -1.57 -18.37
C SER A 727 14.80 -2.89 -17.57
N SER A 728 15.78 -3.76 -17.80
CA SER A 728 16.00 -5.01 -17.08
C SER A 728 17.49 -5.32 -17.09
N TYR A 729 17.97 -6.00 -16.06
CA TYR A 729 19.32 -6.58 -16.05
C TYR A 729 19.58 -7.45 -17.29
N PHE A 730 18.55 -8.13 -17.80
CA PHE A 730 18.65 -8.96 -19.00
C PHE A 730 18.72 -8.17 -20.32
N GLY A 731 18.65 -6.83 -20.27
CA GLY A 731 19.03 -5.94 -21.37
C GLY A 731 20.53 -5.62 -21.41
N GLY A 732 21.32 -6.21 -20.49
CA GLY A 732 22.73 -5.95 -20.31
C GLY A 732 23.01 -4.61 -19.64
N GLU A 733 24.30 -4.26 -19.58
CA GLU A 733 24.82 -3.02 -19.03
C GLU A 733 25.73 -2.33 -20.05
N LYS A 734 26.22 -1.13 -19.73
CA LYS A 734 27.06 -0.36 -20.65
C LYS A 734 28.31 -1.19 -21.03
N TYR A 735 28.61 -1.25 -22.33
CA TYR A 735 29.69 -2.06 -22.93
C TYR A 735 29.53 -3.58 -22.87
N VAL A 736 28.54 -4.11 -22.14
CA VAL A 736 28.43 -5.55 -21.87
C VAL A 736 27.03 -6.07 -22.18
N ALA A 737 26.94 -6.91 -23.20
CA ALA A 737 25.72 -7.63 -23.52
C ALA A 737 25.55 -8.87 -22.63
N VAL A 738 24.29 -9.18 -22.31
CA VAL A 738 23.89 -10.38 -21.57
C VAL A 738 22.97 -11.21 -22.47
N PRO A 739 23.32 -12.47 -22.78
CA PRO A 739 22.47 -13.32 -23.61
C PRO A 739 21.21 -13.73 -22.84
N TYR A 740 20.05 -13.64 -23.49
CA TYR A 740 18.78 -14.06 -22.88
C TYR A 740 17.99 -15.04 -23.76
N PRO A 741 18.40 -16.32 -23.80
CA PRO A 741 17.82 -17.30 -24.72
C PRO A 741 16.31 -17.50 -24.54
N ASN A 742 15.64 -17.68 -25.66
CA ASN A 742 14.20 -17.65 -25.90
C ASN A 742 13.54 -16.28 -25.72
N ARG A 743 14.31 -15.19 -25.59
CA ARG A 743 13.82 -13.85 -25.22
C ARG A 743 14.55 -12.72 -25.95
N ALA A 744 15.00 -12.97 -27.18
CA ALA A 744 15.79 -12.00 -27.94
C ALA A 744 15.06 -10.68 -28.18
N ASP A 745 13.77 -10.72 -28.53
CA ASP A 745 12.89 -9.56 -28.67
C ASP A 745 12.82 -8.71 -27.39
N TYR A 746 12.63 -9.37 -26.24
CA TYR A 746 12.61 -8.72 -24.95
C TYR A 746 13.98 -8.12 -24.61
N ALA A 747 15.06 -8.89 -24.76
CA ALA A 747 16.42 -8.45 -24.45
C ALA A 747 16.81 -7.22 -25.28
N VAL A 748 16.54 -7.25 -26.59
CA VAL A 748 16.79 -6.12 -27.51
C VAL A 748 15.95 -4.91 -27.12
N SER A 749 14.67 -5.10 -26.80
CA SER A 749 13.82 -3.97 -26.36
C SER A 749 14.32 -3.33 -25.06
N LYS A 750 14.81 -4.12 -24.10
CA LYS A 750 15.36 -3.64 -22.83
C LYS A 750 16.74 -3.01 -22.99
N ALA A 751 17.60 -3.58 -23.83
CA ALA A 751 18.86 -2.97 -24.23
C ALA A 751 18.62 -1.61 -24.90
N GLY A 752 17.62 -1.50 -25.78
CA GLY A 752 17.22 -0.25 -26.40
C GLY A 752 16.76 0.81 -25.39
N GLN A 753 15.95 0.44 -24.40
CA GLN A 753 15.55 1.36 -23.33
C GLN A 753 16.75 1.96 -22.57
N ARG A 754 17.77 1.15 -22.29
CA ARG A 754 19.04 1.59 -21.68
C ARG A 754 19.86 2.44 -22.65
N ALA A 755 20.03 1.98 -23.89
CA ALA A 755 20.80 2.66 -24.91
C ALA A 755 20.24 4.05 -25.26
N MET A 756 18.92 4.25 -25.13
CA MET A 756 18.30 5.58 -25.21
C MET A 756 18.78 6.51 -24.10
N ALA A 757 18.88 6.03 -22.85
CA ALA A 757 19.42 6.85 -21.76
C ALA A 757 20.89 7.22 -22.05
N GLU A 758 21.72 6.22 -22.38
CA GLU A 758 23.15 6.41 -22.70
C GLU A 758 23.39 7.38 -23.85
N SER A 759 22.58 7.29 -24.92
CA SER A 759 22.83 8.02 -26.16
C SER A 759 22.09 9.36 -26.22
N PHE A 760 20.92 9.49 -25.58
CA PHE A 760 20.08 10.70 -25.73
C PHE A 760 20.31 11.74 -24.64
N ALA A 761 20.90 11.38 -23.50
CA ALA A 761 21.12 12.30 -22.38
C ALA A 761 21.82 13.60 -22.77
N LYS A 762 22.81 13.53 -23.66
CA LYS A 762 23.55 14.71 -24.15
C LYS A 762 22.65 15.74 -24.84
N PHE A 763 21.61 15.29 -25.55
CA PHE A 763 20.71 16.19 -26.30
C PHE A 763 19.59 16.72 -25.40
N LEU A 764 19.15 15.90 -24.44
CA LEU A 764 18.08 16.26 -23.53
C LEU A 764 18.52 17.26 -22.44
N GLY A 765 19.80 17.24 -22.05
CA GLY A 765 20.37 18.25 -21.16
C GLY A 765 20.40 19.67 -21.77
N PRO A 766 20.65 20.70 -20.94
CA PRO A 766 20.79 20.64 -19.48
C PRO A 766 19.47 20.53 -18.72
N GLU A 767 18.32 20.74 -19.38
CA GLU A 767 17.03 20.86 -18.69
C GLU A 767 16.41 19.50 -18.33
N ILE A 768 16.71 18.45 -19.10
CA ILE A 768 16.03 17.16 -19.00
C ILE A 768 17.04 16.04 -18.70
N LEU A 769 16.82 15.36 -17.59
CA LEU A 769 17.54 14.15 -17.20
C LEU A 769 16.89 12.94 -17.87
N ILE A 770 17.69 11.99 -18.35
CA ILE A 770 17.20 10.69 -18.78
C ILE A 770 18.09 9.60 -18.19
N ASN A 771 17.49 8.68 -17.46
CA ASN A 771 18.18 7.53 -16.89
C ASN A 771 17.36 6.26 -17.13
N ALA A 772 17.97 5.12 -16.85
CA ALA A 772 17.28 3.84 -16.81
C ALA A 772 17.44 3.16 -15.44
N ILE A 773 16.56 2.23 -15.12
CA ILE A 773 16.82 1.23 -14.07
C ILE A 773 16.81 -0.18 -14.67
N ALA A 774 17.69 -1.05 -14.19
CA ALA A 774 17.85 -2.42 -14.67
C ALA A 774 17.69 -3.43 -13.52
N PRO A 775 16.47 -3.63 -12.99
CA PRO A 775 16.21 -4.67 -12.01
C PRO A 775 16.38 -6.06 -12.63
N GLY A 776 16.75 -7.02 -11.79
CA GLY A 776 16.73 -8.44 -12.12
C GLY A 776 15.34 -9.04 -11.93
N PRO A 777 15.24 -10.30 -11.52
CA PRO A 777 14.01 -10.87 -10.97
C PRO A 777 13.57 -10.11 -9.71
N VAL A 778 12.30 -9.74 -9.66
CA VAL A 778 11.71 -8.95 -8.56
C VAL A 778 10.63 -9.79 -7.90
N ASP A 779 10.72 -9.94 -6.59
CA ASP A 779 9.77 -10.69 -5.80
C ASP A 779 8.44 -9.92 -5.67
N GLY A 780 7.34 -10.60 -5.98
CA GLY A 780 6.01 -10.04 -6.10
C GLY A 780 5.04 -11.00 -6.77
N ILE A 781 3.77 -10.59 -6.88
CA ILE A 781 2.67 -11.43 -7.37
C ILE A 781 2.97 -11.99 -8.77
N ARG A 782 3.59 -11.17 -9.65
CA ARG A 782 3.91 -11.59 -11.01
C ARG A 782 4.97 -12.70 -11.06
N LEU A 783 5.96 -12.68 -10.17
CA LEU A 783 7.00 -13.71 -10.12
C LEU A 783 6.46 -15.03 -9.57
N GLN A 784 5.71 -14.95 -8.47
CA GLN A 784 5.14 -16.08 -7.75
C GLN A 784 4.00 -16.76 -8.52
N GLY A 785 3.22 -15.99 -9.29
CA GLY A 785 1.99 -16.45 -9.92
C GLY A 785 0.79 -16.36 -8.99
N THR A 786 -0.40 -16.63 -9.54
CA THR A 786 -1.66 -16.73 -8.78
C THR A 786 -2.24 -18.12 -8.97
N ALA A 787 -3.30 -18.48 -8.23
CA ALA A 787 -3.94 -19.80 -8.36
C ALA A 787 -4.34 -20.14 -9.81
N GLU A 788 -4.65 -19.13 -10.63
CA GLU A 788 -5.07 -19.27 -12.04
C GLU A 788 -3.92 -19.11 -13.05
N ARG A 789 -2.77 -18.54 -12.66
CA ARG A 789 -1.67 -18.23 -13.58
C ARG A 789 -0.33 -18.71 -13.03
N PRO A 790 0.43 -19.54 -13.76
CA PRO A 790 1.71 -20.05 -13.29
C PRO A 790 2.70 -18.90 -13.05
N GLY A 791 3.59 -19.08 -12.07
CA GLY A 791 4.69 -18.15 -11.82
C GLY A 791 5.64 -18.06 -13.02
N LEU A 792 6.44 -17.00 -13.07
CA LEU A 792 7.37 -16.78 -14.19
C LEU A 792 8.41 -17.91 -14.32
N PHE A 793 8.84 -18.50 -13.20
CA PHE A 793 9.79 -19.62 -13.23
C PHE A 793 9.14 -20.92 -13.73
N ASP A 794 7.87 -21.17 -13.38
CA ASP A 794 7.12 -22.33 -13.91
C ASP A 794 6.90 -22.20 -15.42
N ARG A 795 6.50 -21.00 -15.87
CA ARG A 795 6.33 -20.69 -17.29
C ARG A 795 7.64 -20.88 -18.07
N ARG A 796 8.76 -20.42 -17.48
CA ARG A 796 10.10 -20.60 -18.07
C ARG A 796 10.56 -22.06 -18.04
N GLY A 797 10.23 -22.82 -17.01
CA GLY A 797 10.51 -24.27 -16.94
C GLY A 797 9.84 -25.02 -18.09
N ARG A 798 8.55 -24.74 -18.36
CA ARG A 798 7.83 -25.30 -19.50
C ARG A 798 8.50 -24.97 -20.83
N LEU A 799 8.86 -23.70 -21.01
CA LEU A 799 9.54 -23.23 -22.22
C LEU A 799 10.87 -23.96 -22.45
N ILE A 800 11.70 -24.11 -21.41
CA ILE A 800 13.00 -24.81 -21.53
C ILE A 800 12.82 -26.27 -21.96
N LEU A 801 11.86 -26.99 -21.36
CA LEU A 801 11.60 -28.38 -21.70
C LEU A 801 11.06 -28.54 -23.13
N ALA A 802 10.11 -27.69 -23.53
CA ALA A 802 9.55 -27.68 -24.88
C ALA A 802 10.62 -27.37 -25.93
N THR A 803 11.44 -26.34 -25.71
CA THR A 803 12.54 -25.98 -26.60
C THR A 803 13.59 -27.10 -26.69
N LYS A 804 13.92 -27.75 -25.57
CA LYS A 804 14.86 -28.89 -25.59
C LYS A 804 14.31 -30.04 -26.44
N ARG A 805 13.05 -30.44 -26.24
CA ARG A 805 12.40 -31.48 -27.05
C ARG A 805 12.38 -31.12 -28.54
N LEU A 806 12.02 -29.88 -28.87
CA LEU A 806 12.03 -29.38 -30.25
C LEU A 806 13.44 -29.43 -30.87
N ASN A 807 14.47 -29.03 -30.13
CA ASN A 807 15.85 -29.08 -30.60
C ASN A 807 16.30 -30.53 -30.86
N ASP A 808 15.95 -31.46 -29.97
CA ASP A 808 16.31 -32.88 -30.12
C ASP A 808 15.62 -33.53 -31.33
N LEU A 809 14.33 -33.21 -31.55
CA LEU A 809 13.57 -33.65 -32.73
C LEU A 809 14.17 -33.10 -34.03
N TYR A 810 14.37 -31.79 -34.09
CA TYR A 810 14.94 -31.13 -35.25
C TYR A 810 16.36 -31.65 -35.54
N ALA A 811 17.21 -31.79 -34.52
CA ALA A 811 18.56 -32.31 -34.68
C ALA A 811 18.58 -33.75 -35.22
N SER A 812 17.64 -34.59 -34.78
CA SER A 812 17.54 -35.97 -35.25
C SER A 812 17.06 -36.04 -36.70
N ALA A 813 16.14 -35.15 -37.10
CA ALA A 813 15.70 -35.02 -38.47
C ALA A 813 16.82 -34.52 -39.41
N ILE A 814 17.54 -33.46 -39.02
CA ILE A 814 18.66 -32.94 -39.82
C ILE A 814 19.74 -34.01 -39.99
N LYS A 815 20.20 -34.64 -38.90
CA LYS A 815 21.24 -35.69 -38.97
C LYS A 815 20.82 -36.91 -39.80
N ALA A 816 19.54 -37.25 -39.81
CA ALA A 816 19.02 -38.32 -40.67
C ALA A 816 19.07 -37.92 -42.15
N MET A 817 18.75 -36.67 -42.47
CA MET A 817 18.88 -36.16 -43.84
C MET A 817 20.34 -36.08 -44.29
N ASP A 818 21.26 -35.70 -43.39
CA ASP A 818 22.71 -35.70 -43.67
C ASP A 818 23.24 -37.12 -43.94
N GLU A 819 22.58 -38.15 -43.39
CA GLU A 819 22.85 -39.58 -43.64
C GLU A 819 22.12 -40.14 -44.88
N GLY A 820 21.39 -39.29 -45.62
CA GLY A 820 20.73 -39.62 -46.89
C GLY A 820 19.24 -39.98 -46.80
N ALA A 821 18.60 -39.87 -45.64
CA ALA A 821 17.16 -40.11 -45.50
C ALA A 821 16.32 -38.98 -46.10
N ARG A 822 15.19 -39.31 -46.73
CA ARG A 822 14.26 -38.31 -47.28
C ARG A 822 13.42 -37.70 -46.15
N VAL A 823 13.19 -36.39 -46.22
CA VAL A 823 12.37 -35.67 -45.22
C VAL A 823 10.95 -36.24 -45.09
N SER A 824 10.36 -36.71 -46.20
CA SER A 824 9.04 -37.36 -46.21
C SER A 824 9.02 -38.63 -45.36
N ASP A 825 10.08 -39.43 -45.41
CA ASP A 825 10.18 -40.69 -44.68
C ASP A 825 10.41 -40.45 -43.19
N ILE A 826 11.20 -39.42 -42.85
CA ILE A 826 11.41 -38.99 -41.46
C ILE A 826 10.10 -38.48 -40.85
N LEU A 827 9.38 -37.61 -41.56
CA LEU A 827 8.10 -37.08 -41.09
C LEU A 827 7.05 -38.18 -40.97
N ALA A 828 6.97 -39.12 -41.93
CA ALA A 828 6.09 -40.27 -41.83
C ALA A 828 6.40 -41.13 -40.60
N ALA A 829 7.69 -41.39 -40.32
CA ALA A 829 8.11 -42.13 -39.13
C ALA A 829 7.74 -41.40 -37.81
N MET A 830 7.86 -40.07 -37.78
CA MET A 830 7.48 -39.27 -36.61
C MET A 830 5.96 -39.08 -36.46
N GLN A 831 5.19 -39.22 -37.54
CA GLN A 831 3.76 -38.91 -37.57
C GLN A 831 2.92 -39.81 -36.66
N HIS A 832 3.36 -41.05 -36.40
CA HIS A 832 2.74 -41.93 -35.41
C HIS A 832 2.75 -41.33 -34.00
N ASN A 833 3.72 -40.45 -33.71
CA ASN A 833 3.91 -39.75 -32.44
C ASN A 833 4.04 -40.64 -31.18
N SER A 834 4.00 -41.97 -31.31
CA SER A 834 4.14 -42.95 -30.24
C SER A 834 5.59 -43.43 -30.14
N ILE A 835 6.18 -43.28 -28.95
CA ILE A 835 7.57 -43.67 -28.72
C ILE A 835 7.72 -45.19 -28.75
N ASP A 836 6.75 -45.95 -28.23
CA ASP A 836 6.78 -47.42 -28.26
C ASP A 836 6.64 -47.97 -29.68
N GLU A 837 5.78 -47.37 -30.51
CA GLU A 837 5.65 -47.78 -31.91
C GLU A 837 6.94 -47.52 -32.68
N ILE A 838 7.59 -46.37 -32.46
CA ILE A 838 8.88 -46.04 -33.07
C ILE A 838 9.97 -47.04 -32.69
N LEU A 839 10.01 -47.49 -31.44
CA LEU A 839 11.00 -48.45 -30.95
C LEU A 839 10.75 -49.87 -31.48
N ASN A 840 9.50 -50.24 -31.78
CA ASN A 840 9.12 -51.56 -32.28
C ASN A 840 9.05 -51.65 -33.82
N ALA A 841 9.10 -50.51 -34.53
CA ALA A 841 9.00 -50.47 -35.98
C ALA A 841 10.29 -50.94 -36.67
N ALA A 842 10.14 -51.85 -37.64
CA ALA A 842 11.27 -52.42 -38.38
C ALA A 842 11.95 -51.44 -39.37
N THR A 843 11.28 -50.35 -39.75
CA THR A 843 11.66 -49.47 -40.87
C THR A 843 11.83 -47.99 -40.47
N VAL A 844 12.26 -47.70 -39.23
CA VAL A 844 12.54 -46.32 -38.78
C VAL A 844 14.05 -46.05 -38.79
N HIS A 845 14.42 -44.83 -39.21
CA HIS A 845 15.81 -44.40 -39.27
C HIS A 845 16.47 -44.38 -37.88
N GLN A 846 17.71 -44.86 -37.76
CA GLN A 846 18.42 -45.07 -36.48
C GLN A 846 18.49 -43.80 -35.62
N ARG A 847 18.63 -42.61 -36.23
CA ARG A 847 18.64 -41.32 -35.50
C ARG A 847 17.34 -41.06 -34.72
N ILE A 848 16.20 -41.46 -35.27
CA ILE A 848 14.89 -41.28 -34.63
C ILE A 848 14.70 -42.33 -33.53
N THR A 849 15.11 -43.58 -33.78
CA THR A 849 15.11 -44.65 -32.77
C THR A 849 16.00 -44.30 -31.57
N ASN A 850 17.18 -43.73 -31.81
CA ASN A 850 18.08 -43.25 -30.75
C ASN A 850 17.45 -42.13 -29.91
N LEU A 851 16.71 -41.21 -30.55
CA LEU A 851 15.97 -40.17 -29.84
C LEU A 851 14.87 -40.78 -28.96
N ALA A 852 14.09 -41.73 -29.48
CA ALA A 852 13.06 -42.44 -28.73
C ALA A 852 13.65 -43.14 -27.48
N HIS A 853 14.79 -43.82 -27.62
CA HIS A 853 15.52 -44.38 -26.48
C HIS A 853 16.01 -43.30 -25.49
N HIS A 854 16.50 -42.16 -25.98
CA HIS A 854 16.93 -41.05 -25.13
C HIS A 854 15.76 -40.48 -24.31
N ILE A 855 14.59 -40.32 -24.92
CA ILE A 855 13.38 -39.85 -24.25
C ILE A 855 12.96 -40.86 -23.17
N HIS A 856 12.90 -42.16 -23.49
CA HIS A 856 12.61 -43.23 -22.52
C HIS A 856 13.54 -43.20 -21.30
N LYS A 857 14.82 -42.82 -21.48
CA LYS A 857 15.80 -42.75 -20.40
C LYS A 857 15.72 -41.47 -19.56
N THR A 858 15.18 -40.38 -20.10
CA THR A 858 15.30 -39.04 -19.50
C THR A 858 13.98 -38.37 -19.15
N ALA A 859 12.89 -38.72 -19.82
CA ALA A 859 11.56 -38.22 -19.51
C ALA A 859 10.98 -38.94 -18.27
N ASP A 860 10.00 -38.30 -17.65
CA ASP A 860 9.29 -38.87 -16.49
C ASP A 860 8.26 -39.88 -16.98
N SER A 861 8.33 -41.12 -16.52
CA SER A 861 7.44 -42.20 -16.95
C SER A 861 5.95 -41.91 -16.69
N LEU A 862 5.64 -40.96 -15.80
CA LEU A 862 4.27 -40.53 -15.51
C LEU A 862 3.75 -39.43 -16.46
N SER A 863 4.59 -38.92 -17.36
CA SER A 863 4.28 -37.80 -18.27
C SER A 863 3.94 -38.29 -19.68
N HIS A 864 3.00 -37.63 -20.36
CA HIS A 864 2.76 -37.90 -21.78
C HIS A 864 3.99 -37.62 -22.66
N SER A 865 4.90 -36.74 -22.23
CA SER A 865 6.21 -36.53 -22.87
C SER A 865 7.13 -37.75 -22.87
N TYR A 866 6.88 -38.77 -22.04
CA TYR A 866 7.59 -40.06 -22.08
C TYR A 866 7.03 -41.02 -23.12
N THR A 867 5.72 -40.95 -23.37
CA THR A 867 5.01 -41.82 -24.32
C THR A 867 4.95 -41.25 -25.74
N HIS A 868 5.00 -39.92 -25.88
CA HIS A 868 4.84 -39.24 -27.17
C HIS A 868 6.04 -38.35 -27.53
N LEU A 869 6.34 -38.22 -28.82
CA LEU A 869 7.42 -37.37 -29.31
C LEU A 869 7.15 -35.89 -29.10
N MET A 870 5.93 -35.43 -29.39
CA MET A 870 5.59 -34.02 -29.42
C MET A 870 4.10 -33.74 -29.13
N ASP A 871 3.81 -32.56 -28.62
CA ASP A 871 2.48 -31.97 -28.66
C ASP A 871 2.28 -31.16 -29.96
N ARG A 872 1.09 -30.58 -30.14
CA ARG A 872 0.79 -29.75 -31.32
C ARG A 872 1.74 -28.55 -31.46
N SER A 873 2.09 -27.90 -30.36
CA SER A 873 2.94 -26.70 -30.39
C SER A 873 4.37 -27.01 -30.84
N ILE A 874 4.93 -28.13 -30.36
CA ILE A 874 6.26 -28.60 -30.77
C ILE A 874 6.24 -29.03 -32.24
N ALA A 875 5.20 -29.74 -32.69
CA ALA A 875 5.05 -30.17 -34.07
C ALA A 875 5.00 -29.00 -35.07
N GLU A 876 4.18 -27.98 -34.78
CA GLU A 876 4.05 -26.78 -35.60
C GLU A 876 5.40 -26.05 -35.74
N LYS A 877 6.17 -25.96 -34.63
CA LYS A 877 7.53 -25.36 -34.65
C LYS A 877 8.56 -26.22 -35.38
N LEU A 878 8.49 -27.55 -35.28
CA LEU A 878 9.37 -28.44 -36.03
C LEU A 878 9.20 -28.22 -37.54
N ILE A 879 7.94 -28.18 -37.99
CA ILE A 879 7.60 -27.91 -39.39
C ILE A 879 8.03 -26.51 -39.81
N LEU A 880 7.82 -25.50 -38.94
CA LEU A 880 8.30 -24.15 -39.18
C LEU A 880 9.83 -24.11 -39.41
N ARG A 881 10.62 -24.84 -38.60
CA ARG A 881 12.08 -24.91 -38.77
C ARG A 881 12.49 -25.61 -40.06
N LEU A 882 11.85 -26.73 -40.41
CA LEU A 882 12.12 -27.43 -41.66
C LEU A 882 11.79 -26.58 -42.89
N ARG A 883 10.66 -25.85 -42.84
CA ARG A 883 10.25 -24.90 -43.88
C ARG A 883 11.24 -23.74 -43.99
N THR A 884 11.54 -23.08 -42.87
CA THR A 884 12.40 -21.90 -42.82
C THR A 884 13.85 -22.23 -43.22
N GLY A 885 14.33 -23.44 -42.91
CA GLY A 885 15.65 -23.93 -43.30
C GLY A 885 15.72 -24.56 -44.69
N CYS A 886 14.69 -24.41 -45.52
CA CYS A 886 14.62 -24.94 -46.89
C CYS A 886 14.83 -26.47 -46.98
N TYR A 887 14.28 -27.25 -46.05
CA TYR A 887 14.37 -28.73 -46.04
C TYR A 887 13.12 -29.45 -46.53
N LEU A 888 12.03 -28.73 -46.82
CA LEU A 888 10.79 -29.32 -47.31
C LEU A 888 10.69 -29.20 -48.83
N GLU A 889 10.69 -30.33 -49.52
CA GLU A 889 10.54 -30.42 -50.97
C GLU A 889 9.14 -30.98 -51.29
N GLY A 890 8.15 -30.11 -51.51
CA GLY A 890 6.80 -30.49 -51.93
C GLY A 890 5.67 -29.72 -51.25
N ALA A 891 4.68 -29.29 -52.04
CA ALA A 891 3.49 -28.63 -51.51
C ALA A 891 2.61 -29.66 -50.75
N GLY A 892 2.21 -29.35 -49.51
CA GLY A 892 1.25 -30.15 -48.74
C GLY A 892 1.84 -31.18 -47.77
N ILE A 893 3.16 -31.46 -47.77
CA ILE A 893 3.78 -32.42 -46.83
C ILE A 893 3.62 -31.94 -45.37
N ALA A 894 3.86 -30.66 -45.14
CA ALA A 894 3.75 -30.04 -43.82
C ALA A 894 2.32 -30.06 -43.29
N GLU A 895 1.36 -29.69 -44.13
CA GLU A 895 -0.06 -29.65 -43.80
C GLU A 895 -0.56 -31.08 -43.50
N SER A 896 -0.23 -32.04 -44.36
CA SER A 896 -0.56 -33.46 -44.17
C SER A 896 0.06 -34.03 -42.89
N PHE A 897 1.30 -33.65 -42.55
CA PHE A 897 1.94 -34.06 -41.30
C PHE A 897 1.13 -33.60 -40.08
N LEU A 898 0.78 -32.31 -40.02
CA LEU A 898 0.09 -31.70 -38.89
C LEU A 898 -1.38 -32.13 -38.75
N GLU A 899 -2.08 -32.35 -39.87
CA GLU A 899 -3.48 -32.79 -39.88
C GLU A 899 -3.65 -34.23 -39.37
N ASN A 900 -2.71 -35.12 -39.72
CA ASN A 900 -2.78 -36.53 -39.36
C ASN A 900 -1.97 -36.90 -38.10
N LEU A 901 -1.42 -35.92 -37.37
CA LEU A 901 -0.64 -36.16 -36.16
C LEU A 901 -1.56 -36.51 -34.96
N PRO A 902 -1.47 -37.71 -34.38
CA PRO A 902 -2.18 -38.05 -33.14
C PRO A 902 -1.66 -37.19 -31.99
N LEU A 903 -2.56 -36.46 -31.33
CA LEU A 903 -2.18 -35.56 -30.23
C LEU A 903 -2.21 -36.28 -28.88
N PRO A 904 -1.18 -36.10 -28.02
CA PRO A 904 -1.18 -36.65 -26.67
C PRO A 904 -2.27 -35.97 -25.81
N PRO A 905 -2.76 -36.64 -24.75
CA PRO A 905 -3.57 -35.98 -23.74
C PRO A 905 -2.80 -34.86 -23.03
N GLU A 906 -3.51 -33.78 -22.66
CA GLU A 906 -2.94 -32.70 -21.86
C GLU A 906 -3.03 -33.00 -20.36
N PRO A 907 -2.02 -32.64 -19.54
CA PRO A 907 -0.82 -31.87 -19.91
C PRO A 907 0.34 -32.71 -20.48
N PHE A 908 1.02 -32.21 -21.51
CA PHE A 908 2.18 -32.92 -22.09
C PHE A 908 3.33 -33.14 -21.09
N PHE A 909 3.69 -32.12 -20.30
CA PHE A 909 4.65 -32.19 -19.18
C PHE A 909 3.91 -32.19 -17.84
N THR A 910 4.35 -33.00 -16.89
CA THR A 910 3.74 -33.06 -15.55
C THR A 910 4.07 -31.84 -14.71
N TYR A 911 3.21 -31.52 -13.73
CA TYR A 911 3.44 -30.42 -12.81
C TYR A 911 4.76 -30.55 -12.03
N ASP A 912 5.11 -31.77 -11.58
CA ASP A 912 6.34 -32.01 -10.82
C ASP A 912 7.61 -31.85 -11.66
N GLN A 913 7.56 -32.14 -12.97
CA GLN A 913 8.66 -31.82 -13.88
C GLN A 913 8.85 -30.30 -13.99
N LEU A 914 7.76 -29.56 -14.19
CA LEU A 914 7.81 -28.09 -14.31
C LEU A 914 8.35 -27.45 -13.03
N ARG A 915 7.91 -27.92 -11.86
CA ARG A 915 8.38 -27.43 -10.56
C ARG A 915 9.86 -27.68 -10.33
N ARG A 916 10.38 -28.84 -10.73
CA ARG A 916 11.82 -29.16 -10.65
C ARG A 916 12.66 -28.22 -11.52
N GLU A 917 12.22 -27.92 -12.74
CA GLU A 917 12.91 -26.96 -13.60
C GLU A 917 12.80 -25.52 -13.07
N ALA A 918 11.62 -25.10 -12.60
CA ALA A 918 11.41 -23.80 -11.97
C ALA A 918 12.34 -23.59 -10.77
N LYS A 919 12.49 -24.61 -9.92
CA LYS A 919 13.41 -24.59 -8.78
C LYS A 919 14.86 -24.38 -9.21
N LYS A 920 15.34 -25.09 -10.24
CA LYS A 920 16.71 -24.90 -10.77
C LYS A 920 16.95 -23.46 -11.22
N ILE A 921 15.97 -22.85 -11.88
CA ILE A 921 16.05 -21.46 -12.33
C ILE A 921 16.13 -20.51 -11.12
N ASN A 922 15.25 -20.71 -10.14
CA ASN A 922 15.22 -19.91 -8.91
C ASN A 922 16.54 -20.00 -8.13
N ASP A 923 17.02 -21.22 -7.86
CA ASP A 923 18.24 -21.47 -7.10
C ASP A 923 19.47 -20.92 -7.84
N GLY A 924 19.49 -21.05 -9.17
CA GLY A 924 20.52 -20.45 -10.02
C GLY A 924 20.57 -18.93 -9.89
N ILE A 925 19.42 -18.25 -9.95
CA ILE A 925 19.33 -16.79 -9.76
C ILE A 925 19.78 -16.38 -8.36
N LEU A 926 19.29 -17.05 -7.31
CA LEU A 926 19.64 -16.72 -5.92
C LEU A 926 21.15 -16.85 -5.66
N SER A 927 21.79 -17.85 -6.28
CA SER A 927 23.25 -18.03 -6.17
C SER A 927 24.05 -16.84 -6.72
N MET A 928 23.53 -16.19 -7.77
CA MET A 928 24.12 -15.02 -8.46
C MET A 928 23.84 -13.66 -7.80
N LEU A 929 23.01 -13.59 -6.75
CA LEU A 929 22.72 -12.35 -6.03
C LEU A 929 23.75 -12.14 -4.91
N TYR A 930 24.36 -10.95 -4.86
CA TYR A 930 25.21 -10.56 -3.74
C TYR A 930 24.43 -10.41 -2.43
N LEU A 931 23.21 -9.86 -2.48
CA LEU A 931 22.36 -9.71 -1.29
C LEU A 931 21.63 -11.00 -0.88
N LYS A 932 21.85 -12.10 -1.60
CA LYS A 932 21.26 -13.44 -1.33
C LYS A 932 19.74 -13.48 -1.22
N ARG A 933 19.07 -12.43 -1.71
CA ARG A 933 17.62 -12.27 -1.73
C ARG A 933 17.23 -11.45 -2.94
N MET A 934 16.12 -11.83 -3.59
CA MET A 934 15.53 -11.04 -4.66
C MET A 934 14.92 -9.76 -4.08
N PRO A 935 15.17 -8.58 -4.69
CA PRO A 935 14.52 -7.34 -4.25
C PRO A 935 13.01 -7.47 -4.48
N THR A 936 12.22 -6.88 -3.59
CA THR A 936 10.76 -6.80 -3.74
C THR A 936 10.37 -5.65 -4.66
N GLU A 937 9.12 -5.64 -5.13
CA GLU A 937 8.57 -4.50 -5.87
C GLU A 937 8.71 -3.17 -5.11
N SER A 938 8.53 -3.20 -3.78
CA SER A 938 8.73 -2.04 -2.90
C SER A 938 10.20 -1.61 -2.78
N ASP A 939 11.16 -2.55 -2.73
CA ASP A 939 12.59 -2.20 -2.67
C ASP A 939 13.06 -1.48 -3.95
N VAL A 940 12.61 -1.97 -5.11
CA VAL A 940 12.90 -1.35 -6.40
C VAL A 940 12.23 0.02 -6.51
N ALA A 941 10.96 0.13 -6.08
CA ALA A 941 10.24 1.41 -6.08
C ALA A 941 10.89 2.44 -5.16
N LEU A 942 11.28 2.06 -3.95
CA LEU A 942 11.94 2.94 -2.99
C LEU A 942 13.26 3.49 -3.55
N SER A 943 14.09 2.60 -4.08
CA SER A 943 15.35 2.98 -4.73
C SER A 943 15.10 3.98 -5.87
N THR A 944 14.06 3.72 -6.66
CA THR A 944 13.67 4.58 -7.79
C THR A 944 13.25 5.98 -7.34
N VAL A 945 12.47 6.09 -6.27
CA VAL A 945 12.09 7.39 -5.69
C VAL A 945 13.33 8.18 -5.27
N HIS A 946 14.28 7.54 -4.60
CA HIS A 946 15.54 8.19 -4.24
C HIS A 946 16.37 8.62 -5.46
N TYR A 947 16.43 7.81 -6.51
CA TYR A 947 17.14 8.17 -7.74
C TYR A 947 16.50 9.40 -8.42
N LEU A 948 15.17 9.47 -8.47
CA LEU A 948 14.44 10.62 -9.05
C LEU A 948 14.63 11.92 -8.25
N ALA A 949 15.04 11.85 -6.98
CA ALA A 949 15.27 13.02 -6.15
C ALA A 949 16.62 13.69 -6.45
N THR A 950 17.49 12.97 -7.17
CA THR A 950 18.83 13.43 -7.53
C THR A 950 18.77 14.20 -8.85
N ASP A 951 19.32 15.42 -8.89
CA ASP A 951 19.23 16.34 -10.04
C ASP A 951 20.52 16.43 -10.87
N ASN A 952 21.55 15.66 -10.51
CA ASN A 952 22.89 15.73 -11.12
C ASN A 952 23.33 14.46 -11.86
N ILE A 953 22.45 13.46 -12.04
CA ILE A 953 22.75 12.21 -12.76
C ILE A 953 21.90 12.13 -14.03
N SER A 954 22.54 11.97 -15.19
CA SER A 954 21.88 11.77 -16.49
C SER A 954 22.72 10.85 -17.37
N GLY A 955 22.06 10.01 -18.17
CA GLY A 955 22.71 9.07 -19.07
C GLY A 955 23.14 7.76 -18.42
N GLU A 956 22.67 7.48 -17.21
CA GLU A 956 23.08 6.33 -16.41
C GLU A 956 22.00 5.26 -16.29
N THR A 957 22.42 4.05 -15.89
CA THR A 957 21.52 2.94 -15.54
C THR A 957 21.73 2.52 -14.10
N PHE A 958 20.71 2.63 -13.26
CA PHE A 958 20.76 2.17 -11.88
C PHE A 958 20.41 0.68 -11.78
N HIS A 959 21.02 -0.05 -10.82
CA HIS A 959 20.87 -1.50 -10.70
C HIS A 959 20.26 -1.94 -9.35
N PRO A 960 18.95 -1.68 -9.10
CA PRO A 960 18.25 -2.20 -7.92
C PRO A 960 17.91 -3.69 -8.09
N SER A 961 18.94 -4.54 -8.23
CA SER A 961 18.80 -5.94 -8.68
C SER A 961 19.05 -6.98 -7.58
N GLY A 962 19.34 -6.56 -6.35
CA GLY A 962 19.86 -7.47 -5.31
C GLY A 962 21.34 -7.79 -5.46
N GLY A 963 22.07 -6.99 -6.26
CA GLY A 963 23.45 -7.25 -6.63
C GLY A 963 23.59 -8.46 -7.54
N LEU A 964 22.73 -8.56 -8.57
CA LEU A 964 22.77 -9.63 -9.55
C LEU A 964 24.04 -9.55 -10.39
N ARG A 965 24.79 -10.65 -10.43
CA ARG A 965 25.98 -10.81 -11.26
C ARG A 965 25.84 -12.03 -12.18
N PHE A 966 25.85 -11.81 -13.49
CA PHE A 966 25.98 -12.88 -14.47
C PHE A 966 27.45 -13.15 -14.80
N ASP A 967 27.84 -14.42 -14.82
CA ASP A 967 29.21 -14.82 -15.18
C ASP A 967 29.47 -14.86 -16.70
N ARG A 968 28.41 -14.98 -17.52
CA ARG A 968 28.51 -14.94 -19.00
C ARG A 968 28.16 -13.55 -19.50
N THR A 969 29.15 -12.66 -19.49
CA THR A 969 29.10 -11.31 -20.06
C THR A 969 29.86 -11.26 -21.38
N VAL A 970 29.32 -10.56 -22.38
CA VAL A 970 29.94 -10.42 -23.71
C VAL A 970 30.29 -8.95 -23.92
N PRO A 971 31.57 -8.55 -23.73
CA PRO A 971 32.00 -7.18 -23.91
C PRO A 971 32.10 -6.80 -25.40
N GLU A 972 31.85 -5.53 -25.71
CA GLU A 972 32.26 -4.91 -26.98
C GLU A 972 33.80 -4.85 -27.03
N GLY A 973 34.39 -5.18 -28.18
CA GLY A 973 35.84 -5.10 -28.39
C GLY A 973 36.22 -4.39 -29.68
N GLU A 974 37.44 -3.86 -29.74
CA GLU A 974 38.01 -3.34 -30.99
C GLU A 974 38.79 -4.42 -31.73
N LEU A 975 38.83 -4.34 -33.05
CA LEU A 975 39.56 -5.29 -33.88
C LEU A 975 41.05 -5.29 -33.52
N PHE A 976 41.53 -6.43 -33.02
CA PHE A 976 42.95 -6.70 -32.79
C PHE A 976 43.38 -7.94 -33.58
N GLY A 977 44.19 -7.73 -34.61
CA GLY A 977 44.83 -8.79 -35.39
C GLY A 977 44.06 -9.26 -36.63
N LYS A 978 44.77 -10.03 -37.47
CA LYS A 978 44.25 -10.61 -38.72
C LYS A 978 44.04 -12.12 -38.56
N PRO A 979 43.04 -12.72 -39.23
CA PRO A 979 42.89 -14.17 -39.29
C PRO A 979 44.14 -14.83 -39.91
N LYS A 980 44.46 -16.06 -39.47
CA LYS A 980 45.57 -16.83 -40.02
C LYS A 980 45.32 -17.17 -41.51
N PRO A 981 46.34 -17.14 -42.38
CA PRO A 981 46.20 -17.49 -43.80
C PRO A 981 45.55 -18.87 -44.04
N GLU A 982 45.91 -19.86 -43.22
CA GLU A 982 45.34 -21.22 -43.25
C GLU A 982 43.81 -21.22 -43.09
N ARG A 983 43.28 -20.34 -42.23
CA ARG A 983 41.84 -20.21 -41.97
C ARG A 983 41.12 -19.51 -43.12
N LEU A 984 41.80 -18.58 -43.80
CA LEU A 984 41.26 -17.88 -44.97
C LEU A 984 41.27 -18.75 -46.22
N ALA A 985 42.22 -19.69 -46.35
CA ALA A 985 42.24 -20.65 -47.45
C ALA A 985 40.97 -21.53 -47.49
N ALA A 986 40.29 -21.70 -46.35
CA ALA A 986 39.03 -22.45 -46.27
C ALA A 986 37.85 -21.82 -47.02
N PHE A 987 38.01 -20.59 -47.54
CA PHE A 987 37.02 -19.93 -48.41
C PHE A 987 37.02 -20.44 -49.85
N GLU A 988 38.10 -21.12 -50.29
CA GLU A 988 38.18 -21.64 -51.65
C GLU A 988 37.02 -22.61 -51.91
N GLY A 989 36.26 -22.37 -53.00
CA GLY A 989 35.11 -23.19 -53.36
C GLY A 989 33.82 -22.92 -52.59
N LYS A 990 33.77 -21.91 -51.70
CA LYS A 990 32.59 -21.61 -50.87
C LYS A 990 31.61 -20.63 -51.51
N THR A 991 30.36 -20.60 -51.02
CA THR A 991 29.32 -19.64 -51.42
C THR A 991 29.04 -18.67 -50.27
N ILE A 992 29.02 -17.37 -50.57
CA ILE A 992 28.80 -16.31 -49.56
C ILE A 992 27.60 -15.46 -49.96
N PHE A 993 26.71 -15.19 -49.00
CA PHE A 993 25.59 -14.26 -49.22
C PHE A 993 25.87 -12.92 -48.54
N ILE A 994 25.63 -11.82 -49.25
CA ILE A 994 25.77 -10.45 -48.73
C ILE A 994 24.44 -9.74 -48.90
N PHE A 995 23.90 -9.19 -47.81
CA PHE A 995 22.75 -8.31 -47.81
C PHE A 995 23.24 -6.90 -47.58
N GLY A 996 22.91 -5.97 -48.47
CA GLY A 996 23.24 -4.56 -48.30
C GLY A 996 22.77 -3.73 -49.50
N ASP A 997 22.59 -2.43 -49.30
CA ASP A 997 22.14 -1.53 -50.37
C ASP A 997 22.99 -0.26 -50.46
N TYR A 998 23.04 0.55 -49.40
CA TYR A 998 23.72 1.86 -49.45
C TYR A 998 25.24 1.80 -49.20
N LEU A 999 25.74 0.76 -48.52
CA LEU A 999 27.16 0.56 -48.22
C LEU A 999 27.92 -0.06 -49.42
N ILE A 1000 27.84 0.60 -50.58
CA ILE A 1000 28.36 0.07 -51.85
C ILE A 1000 29.88 -0.13 -51.82
N ASP A 1001 30.62 0.74 -51.15
CA ASP A 1001 32.09 0.65 -51.08
C ASP A 1001 32.53 -0.53 -50.22
N GLU A 1002 31.87 -0.74 -49.08
CA GLU A 1002 32.07 -1.88 -48.19
C GLU A 1002 31.72 -3.21 -48.88
N ILE A 1003 30.58 -3.26 -49.58
CA ILE A 1003 30.18 -4.43 -50.39
C ILE A 1003 31.23 -4.68 -51.48
N SER A 1004 31.67 -3.63 -52.17
CA SER A 1004 32.67 -3.74 -53.23
C SER A 1004 33.99 -4.29 -52.72
N ALA A 1005 34.47 -3.81 -51.58
CA ALA A 1005 35.72 -4.25 -50.97
C ALA A 1005 35.65 -5.73 -50.57
N LEU A 1006 34.52 -6.18 -50.01
CA LEU A 1006 34.31 -7.60 -49.70
C LEU A 1006 34.24 -8.47 -50.95
N VAL A 1007 33.53 -8.05 -52.00
CA VAL A 1007 33.47 -8.79 -53.27
C VAL A 1007 34.86 -8.97 -53.87
N SER A 1008 35.67 -7.91 -53.91
CA SER A 1008 37.06 -7.97 -54.36
C SER A 1008 37.91 -8.93 -53.53
N ALA A 1009 37.82 -8.85 -52.19
CA ALA A 1009 38.60 -9.71 -51.30
C ALA A 1009 38.21 -11.19 -51.45
N TYR A 1010 36.92 -11.51 -51.37
CA TYR A 1010 36.45 -12.90 -51.41
C TYR A 1010 36.69 -13.58 -52.77
N ILE A 1011 36.32 -12.95 -53.89
CA ILE A 1011 36.47 -13.55 -55.23
C ILE A 1011 37.92 -13.45 -55.72
N GLY A 1012 38.54 -12.28 -55.56
CA GLY A 1012 39.84 -11.95 -56.12
C GLY A 1012 41.02 -12.52 -55.33
N GLU A 1013 41.01 -12.40 -54.00
CA GLU A 1013 42.12 -12.83 -53.16
C GLU A 1013 41.94 -14.26 -52.61
N TYR A 1014 40.75 -14.59 -52.11
CA TYR A 1014 40.50 -15.85 -51.39
C TYR A 1014 39.73 -16.91 -52.19
N ARG A 1015 39.56 -16.70 -53.50
CA ARG A 1015 39.02 -17.69 -54.46
C ARG A 1015 37.68 -18.32 -54.05
N VAL A 1016 36.81 -17.54 -53.43
CA VAL A 1016 35.40 -17.93 -53.19
C VAL A 1016 34.74 -18.30 -54.51
N LEU A 1017 33.96 -19.39 -54.54
CA LEU A 1017 33.34 -19.90 -55.77
C LEU A 1017 32.42 -18.84 -56.37
N GLN A 1018 31.47 -18.38 -55.55
CA GLN A 1018 30.46 -17.40 -55.94
C GLN A 1018 29.99 -16.55 -54.76
N ILE A 1019 29.55 -15.33 -55.04
CA ILE A 1019 28.90 -14.43 -54.08
C ILE A 1019 27.51 -14.08 -54.58
N VAL A 1020 26.51 -14.16 -53.70
CA VAL A 1020 25.15 -13.69 -53.96
C VAL A 1020 24.90 -12.41 -53.16
N VAL A 1021 24.79 -11.28 -53.84
CA VAL A 1021 24.48 -9.98 -53.24
C VAL A 1021 22.98 -9.69 -53.42
N LEU A 1022 22.28 -9.53 -52.32
CA LEU A 1022 20.85 -9.23 -52.27
C LEU A 1022 20.66 -7.78 -51.82
N THR A 1023 20.21 -6.93 -52.74
CA THR A 1023 20.04 -5.49 -52.53
C THR A 1023 18.55 -5.13 -52.39
N LYS A 1024 18.25 -4.00 -51.75
CA LYS A 1024 16.87 -3.49 -51.67
C LYS A 1024 16.47 -2.83 -52.99
N SER A 1025 17.35 -2.02 -53.56
CA SER A 1025 17.11 -1.21 -54.75
C SER A 1025 17.72 -1.82 -56.01
N THR A 1026 17.05 -1.61 -57.14
CA THR A 1026 17.58 -1.95 -58.47
C THR A 1026 18.82 -1.12 -58.81
N TYR A 1027 18.86 0.13 -58.33
CA TYR A 1027 20.00 1.02 -58.53
C TYR A 1027 21.30 0.46 -57.93
N ALA A 1028 21.27 0.04 -56.65
CA ALA A 1028 22.43 -0.58 -56.01
C ALA A 1028 22.86 -1.87 -56.74
N ALA A 1029 21.89 -2.68 -57.17
CA ALA A 1029 22.18 -3.89 -57.92
C ALA A 1029 22.91 -3.60 -59.24
N GLU A 1030 22.40 -2.66 -60.04
CA GLU A 1030 23.00 -2.29 -61.32
C GLU A 1030 24.40 -1.69 -61.16
N GLN A 1031 24.62 -0.88 -60.12
CA GLN A 1031 25.94 -0.30 -59.84
C GLN A 1031 26.98 -1.38 -59.56
N LEU A 1032 26.66 -2.37 -58.72
CA LEU A 1032 27.55 -3.48 -58.41
C LEU A 1032 27.78 -4.39 -59.64
N GLN A 1033 26.73 -4.66 -60.42
CA GLN A 1033 26.85 -5.44 -61.66
C GLN A 1033 27.76 -4.77 -62.69
N ARG A 1034 27.66 -3.44 -62.86
CA ARG A 1034 28.53 -2.68 -63.76
C ARG A 1034 29.98 -2.66 -63.27
N LYS A 1035 30.19 -2.42 -61.97
CA LYS A 1035 31.52 -2.35 -61.35
C LYS A 1035 32.28 -3.68 -61.44
N PHE A 1036 31.58 -4.81 -61.30
CA PHE A 1036 32.16 -6.16 -61.34
C PHE A 1036 31.70 -6.98 -62.54
N GLY A 1037 31.55 -6.34 -63.70
CA GLY A 1037 31.00 -6.98 -64.91
C GLY A 1037 31.73 -8.25 -65.34
N GLU A 1038 33.03 -8.36 -65.08
CA GLU A 1038 33.80 -9.59 -65.35
C GLU A 1038 33.38 -10.76 -64.45
N TYR A 1039 33.19 -10.52 -63.14
CA TYR A 1039 32.75 -11.56 -62.21
C TYR A 1039 31.29 -11.99 -62.46
N VAL A 1040 30.44 -11.06 -62.90
CA VAL A 1040 29.06 -11.38 -63.31
C VAL A 1040 29.07 -12.27 -64.56
N LYS A 1041 29.86 -11.91 -65.59
CA LYS A 1041 29.99 -12.73 -66.81
C LYS A 1041 30.58 -14.11 -66.54
N ALA A 1042 31.48 -14.22 -65.58
CA ALA A 1042 32.07 -15.48 -65.13
C ALA A 1042 31.15 -16.31 -64.22
N ALA A 1043 29.91 -15.85 -63.95
CA ALA A 1043 28.97 -16.48 -63.01
C ALA A 1043 29.56 -16.69 -61.60
N ARG A 1044 30.43 -15.78 -61.16
CA ARG A 1044 31.02 -15.77 -59.80
C ARG A 1044 30.39 -14.69 -58.91
N LEU A 1045 29.69 -13.71 -59.47
CA LEU A 1045 28.94 -12.71 -58.73
C LEU A 1045 27.51 -12.64 -59.24
N HIS A 1046 26.55 -12.85 -58.33
CA HIS A 1046 25.13 -12.75 -58.60
C HIS A 1046 24.56 -11.61 -57.78
N VAL A 1047 24.07 -10.56 -58.43
CA VAL A 1047 23.48 -9.40 -57.72
C VAL A 1047 22.00 -9.32 -58.08
N LYS A 1048 21.13 -9.33 -57.07
CA LYS A 1048 19.67 -9.31 -57.25
C LYS A 1048 19.03 -8.26 -56.35
N ALA A 1049 18.18 -7.42 -56.94
CA ALA A 1049 17.31 -6.53 -56.19
C ALA A 1049 16.06 -7.29 -55.71
N ILE A 1050 15.80 -7.28 -54.41
CA ILE A 1050 14.76 -8.08 -53.74
C ILE A 1050 13.68 -7.22 -53.07
N GLY A 1051 13.82 -5.90 -53.09
CA GLY A 1051 12.90 -5.00 -52.42
C GLY A 1051 12.77 -5.34 -50.93
N MET A 1052 11.55 -5.70 -50.51
CA MET A 1052 11.21 -6.01 -49.11
C MET A 1052 10.93 -7.51 -48.86
N GLN A 1053 11.03 -8.35 -49.89
CA GLN A 1053 10.76 -9.80 -49.85
C GLN A 1053 11.98 -10.59 -49.35
N LEU A 1054 12.45 -10.23 -48.16
CA LEU A 1054 13.72 -10.71 -47.60
C LEU A 1054 13.81 -12.25 -47.46
N GLU A 1055 12.83 -12.86 -46.81
CA GLU A 1055 12.86 -14.29 -46.50
C GLU A 1055 12.61 -15.14 -47.75
N GLU A 1056 11.71 -14.73 -48.65
CA GLU A 1056 11.46 -15.42 -49.92
C GLU A 1056 12.67 -15.37 -50.85
N ALA A 1057 13.37 -14.22 -50.91
CA ALA A 1057 14.60 -14.10 -51.66
C ALA A 1057 15.71 -15.01 -51.15
N ILE A 1058 15.76 -15.29 -49.84
CA ILE A 1058 16.69 -16.27 -49.28
C ILE A 1058 16.34 -17.68 -49.76
N ASP A 1059 15.06 -18.07 -49.78
CA ASP A 1059 14.65 -19.38 -50.30
C ASP A 1059 15.06 -19.55 -51.76
N GLU A 1060 14.80 -18.53 -52.57
CA GLU A 1060 15.16 -18.53 -53.99
C GLU A 1060 16.68 -18.56 -54.20
N ALA A 1061 17.44 -17.83 -53.40
CA ALA A 1061 18.90 -17.84 -53.45
C ALA A 1061 19.47 -19.21 -53.06
N VAL A 1062 18.95 -19.84 -52.00
CA VAL A 1062 19.36 -21.20 -51.61
C VAL A 1062 19.02 -22.23 -52.68
N LYS A 1063 17.84 -22.11 -53.30
CA LYS A 1063 17.42 -23.00 -54.39
C LYS A 1063 18.30 -22.87 -55.64
N ASN A 1064 18.70 -21.65 -56.00
CA ASN A 1064 19.42 -21.39 -57.24
C ASN A 1064 20.95 -21.53 -57.10
N PHE A 1065 21.50 -21.21 -55.92
CA PHE A 1065 22.95 -21.09 -55.70
C PHE A 1065 23.48 -22.02 -54.61
N GLY A 1066 22.62 -22.75 -53.91
CA GLY A 1066 22.99 -23.62 -52.79
C GLY A 1066 23.07 -22.90 -51.45
N ARG A 1067 23.39 -23.65 -50.39
CA ARG A 1067 23.49 -23.13 -49.02
C ARG A 1067 24.79 -22.34 -48.83
N PRO A 1068 24.76 -21.15 -48.21
CA PRO A 1068 25.95 -20.35 -47.98
C PRO A 1068 26.75 -20.84 -46.77
N GLU A 1069 28.08 -20.75 -46.84
CA GLU A 1069 28.96 -20.94 -45.68
C GLU A 1069 29.08 -19.69 -44.81
N ALA A 1070 28.89 -18.51 -45.39
CA ALA A 1070 28.87 -17.26 -44.65
C ALA A 1070 27.79 -16.31 -45.15
N VAL A 1071 27.21 -15.56 -44.20
CA VAL A 1071 26.20 -14.54 -44.46
C VAL A 1071 26.64 -13.23 -43.83
N ILE A 1072 26.70 -12.16 -44.63
CA ILE A 1072 27.03 -10.81 -44.19
C ILE A 1072 25.76 -9.98 -44.32
N SER A 1073 25.21 -9.56 -43.19
CA SER A 1073 23.99 -8.77 -43.11
C SER A 1073 24.35 -7.32 -42.81
N MET A 1074 24.15 -6.43 -43.78
CA MET A 1074 24.34 -4.99 -43.64
C MET A 1074 23.00 -4.26 -43.71
N PRO A 1075 22.89 -3.06 -43.12
CA PRO A 1075 21.69 -2.26 -43.21
C PRO A 1075 21.41 -1.82 -44.65
N PHE A 1076 20.14 -1.82 -45.03
CA PHE A 1076 19.71 -1.36 -46.35
C PHE A 1076 19.58 0.16 -46.44
N GLU A 1077 19.34 0.84 -45.34
CA GLU A 1077 19.17 2.29 -45.34
C GLU A 1077 20.16 2.97 -44.38
N PRO A 1078 20.64 4.17 -44.72
CA PRO A 1078 21.39 4.99 -43.78
C PRO A 1078 20.48 5.48 -42.65
N ILE A 1079 21.09 5.96 -41.56
CA ILE A 1079 20.34 6.59 -40.46
C ILE A 1079 19.76 7.92 -40.94
N VAL A 1080 18.50 8.17 -40.63
CA VAL A 1080 17.82 9.44 -40.94
C VAL A 1080 18.48 10.58 -40.15
N ILE A 1081 18.93 11.60 -40.87
CA ILE A 1081 19.61 12.77 -40.28
C ILE A 1081 18.57 13.84 -39.93
N LYS A 1082 18.10 13.83 -38.68
CA LYS A 1082 17.25 14.88 -38.07
C LYS A 1082 17.71 15.17 -36.65
N GLN A 1083 17.39 16.37 -36.16
CA GLN A 1083 17.62 16.71 -34.74
C GLN A 1083 16.73 15.84 -33.86
N ILE A 1084 17.29 15.24 -32.79
CA ILE A 1084 16.53 14.41 -31.84
C ILE A 1084 15.57 15.25 -30.99
N VAL A 1085 15.94 16.50 -30.70
CA VAL A 1085 15.20 17.39 -29.82
C VAL A 1085 15.32 18.84 -30.31
N ALA A 1086 14.24 19.61 -30.23
CA ALA A 1086 14.29 21.05 -30.47
C ALA A 1086 14.83 21.81 -29.24
N THR A 1087 15.30 23.04 -29.48
CA THR A 1087 15.59 24.00 -28.40
C THR A 1087 14.30 24.48 -27.74
N LYS A 1088 14.42 25.16 -26.59
CA LYS A 1088 13.28 25.65 -25.79
C LYS A 1088 12.21 26.43 -26.60
N ASN A 1089 12.63 27.20 -27.60
CA ASN A 1089 11.76 28.00 -28.46
C ASN A 1089 11.80 27.52 -29.94
N GLY A 1090 12.37 26.35 -30.21
CA GLY A 1090 12.49 25.79 -31.55
C GLY A 1090 11.20 25.16 -32.06
N SER A 1091 11.06 25.06 -33.39
CA SER A 1091 9.98 24.31 -34.02
C SER A 1091 10.19 22.80 -33.85
N TRP A 1092 9.09 22.07 -33.64
CA TRP A 1092 9.08 20.61 -33.52
C TRP A 1092 8.66 19.90 -34.82
N GLU A 1093 8.41 20.62 -35.91
CA GLU A 1093 7.89 20.04 -37.17
C GLU A 1093 8.90 19.10 -37.86
N ASN A 1094 10.20 19.45 -37.84
CA ASN A 1094 11.28 18.67 -38.49
C ASN A 1094 12.20 17.96 -37.48
N VAL A 1095 11.73 17.73 -36.26
CA VAL A 1095 12.45 16.98 -35.22
C VAL A 1095 12.13 15.50 -35.36
N PHE A 1096 13.14 14.65 -35.16
CA PHE A 1096 13.05 13.19 -35.19
C PHE A 1096 11.82 12.72 -34.41
N ASN A 1097 10.90 12.04 -35.10
CA ASN A 1097 9.58 11.71 -34.58
C ASN A 1097 9.40 10.20 -34.39
N GLU A 1098 8.20 9.79 -33.98
CA GLU A 1098 7.86 8.42 -33.67
C GLU A 1098 7.99 7.50 -34.90
N LYS A 1099 7.63 8.02 -36.08
CA LYS A 1099 7.75 7.28 -37.34
C LYS A 1099 9.20 7.09 -37.75
N ASP A 1100 10.03 8.14 -37.61
CA ASP A 1100 11.46 8.07 -37.86
C ASP A 1100 12.14 7.02 -36.95
N PHE A 1101 11.71 6.92 -35.67
CA PHE A 1101 12.23 5.92 -34.74
C PHE A 1101 11.75 4.51 -35.07
N GLU A 1102 10.48 4.34 -35.45
CA GLU A 1102 9.96 3.05 -35.94
C GLU A 1102 10.73 2.56 -37.17
N ASP A 1103 10.96 3.45 -38.14
CA ASP A 1103 11.70 3.13 -39.37
C ASP A 1103 13.17 2.82 -39.07
N LEU A 1104 13.80 3.54 -38.12
CA LEU A 1104 15.14 3.21 -37.63
C LEU A 1104 15.18 1.79 -37.04
N VAL A 1105 14.23 1.44 -36.17
CA VAL A 1105 14.17 0.12 -35.53
C VAL A 1105 13.93 -0.98 -36.58
N GLU A 1106 13.04 -0.75 -37.53
CA GLU A 1106 12.74 -1.70 -38.60
C GLU A 1106 13.98 -1.94 -39.48
N ASN A 1107 14.62 -0.87 -39.94
CA ASN A 1107 15.73 -0.92 -40.87
C ASN A 1107 17.05 -1.41 -40.24
N GLN A 1108 17.25 -1.15 -38.95
CA GLN A 1108 18.53 -1.37 -38.28
C GLN A 1108 18.52 -2.52 -37.27
N LEU A 1109 17.36 -3.05 -36.89
CA LEU A 1109 17.25 -4.19 -35.96
C LEU A 1109 16.38 -5.30 -36.55
N THR A 1110 15.17 -4.99 -37.01
CA THR A 1110 14.24 -6.00 -37.51
C THR A 1110 14.76 -6.71 -38.76
N TYR A 1111 15.43 -6.02 -39.68
CA TYR A 1111 16.06 -6.69 -40.83
C TYR A 1111 17.15 -7.69 -40.45
N HIS A 1112 18.05 -7.32 -39.53
CA HIS A 1112 19.05 -8.27 -39.03
C HIS A 1112 18.37 -9.47 -38.37
N PHE A 1113 17.33 -9.27 -37.55
CA PHE A 1113 16.55 -10.35 -36.98
C PHE A 1113 15.95 -11.28 -38.06
N ARG A 1114 15.33 -10.72 -39.11
CA ARG A 1114 14.72 -11.49 -40.21
C ARG A 1114 15.74 -12.32 -40.98
N ILE A 1115 16.92 -11.77 -41.27
CA ILE A 1115 18.01 -12.51 -41.92
C ILE A 1115 18.50 -13.60 -40.96
N ALA A 1116 18.77 -13.22 -39.72
CA ALA A 1116 19.35 -14.11 -38.72
C ALA A 1116 18.45 -15.31 -38.37
N ARG A 1117 17.13 -15.12 -38.21
CA ARG A 1117 16.18 -16.21 -37.93
C ARG A 1117 16.16 -17.26 -39.03
N LYS A 1118 16.39 -16.85 -40.28
CA LYS A 1118 16.37 -17.74 -41.43
C LYS A 1118 17.72 -18.40 -41.66
N CYS A 1119 18.78 -17.60 -41.75
CA CYS A 1119 20.13 -18.07 -42.02
C CYS A 1119 20.64 -19.03 -40.93
N SER A 1120 20.23 -18.86 -39.67
CA SER A 1120 20.60 -19.79 -38.58
C SER A 1120 20.05 -21.22 -38.77
N LEU A 1121 19.20 -21.46 -39.77
CA LEU A 1121 18.67 -22.78 -40.14
C LEU A 1121 19.20 -23.32 -41.47
N LEU A 1122 20.11 -22.62 -42.15
CA LEU A 1122 20.61 -23.00 -43.48
C LEU A 1122 21.79 -23.98 -43.45
N GLY A 1123 22.09 -24.57 -42.29
CA GLY A 1123 23.26 -25.42 -42.09
C GLY A 1123 24.32 -24.73 -41.23
N GLU A 1124 25.49 -25.37 -41.10
CA GLU A 1124 26.63 -24.79 -40.39
C GLU A 1124 27.18 -23.60 -41.19
N LEU A 1125 27.03 -22.38 -40.65
CA LEU A 1125 27.49 -21.16 -41.29
C LEU A 1125 27.96 -20.11 -40.28
N GLN A 1126 28.65 -19.09 -40.79
CA GLN A 1126 29.03 -17.89 -40.05
C GLN A 1126 28.19 -16.69 -40.45
N LEU A 1127 27.45 -16.12 -39.50
CA LEU A 1127 26.61 -14.94 -39.67
C LEU A 1127 27.32 -13.69 -39.11
N VAL A 1128 27.41 -12.65 -39.93
CA VAL A 1128 28.02 -11.37 -39.57
C VAL A 1128 26.97 -10.27 -39.65
N LEU A 1129 26.69 -9.59 -38.54
CA LEU A 1129 25.74 -8.48 -38.46
C LEU A 1129 26.53 -7.16 -38.45
N VAL A 1130 26.38 -6.34 -39.48
CA VAL A 1130 27.13 -5.09 -39.63
C VAL A 1130 26.27 -3.92 -39.18
N THR A 1131 26.78 -3.05 -38.30
CA THR A 1131 26.04 -1.84 -37.87
C THR A 1131 26.26 -0.65 -38.79
N PRO A 1132 25.42 0.41 -38.71
CA PRO A 1132 25.57 1.60 -39.53
C PRO A 1132 26.94 2.28 -39.43
N LYS A 1133 27.43 2.71 -40.59
CA LYS A 1133 28.60 3.60 -40.71
C LYS A 1133 28.25 5.03 -40.34
N THR A 1134 29.18 5.73 -39.71
CA THR A 1134 29.17 7.19 -39.64
C THR A 1134 30.47 7.75 -40.20
N SER A 1135 30.43 8.96 -40.75
CA SER A 1135 31.58 9.65 -41.33
C SER A 1135 31.93 10.93 -40.54
N GLN A 1136 32.96 11.65 -40.99
CA GLN A 1136 33.29 12.99 -40.50
C GLN A 1136 32.12 13.98 -40.66
N GLN A 1137 31.32 13.83 -41.72
CA GLN A 1137 30.16 14.70 -42.00
C GLN A 1137 28.95 14.36 -41.13
N SER A 1138 28.95 13.20 -40.45
CA SER A 1138 27.82 12.76 -39.64
C SER A 1138 27.57 13.68 -38.45
N THR A 1139 26.29 13.98 -38.23
CA THR A 1139 25.86 14.82 -37.10
C THR A 1139 26.12 14.14 -35.75
N ALA A 1140 25.98 14.89 -34.66
CA ALA A 1140 26.08 14.29 -33.33
C ALA A 1140 24.94 13.29 -33.08
N GLU A 1141 23.76 13.58 -33.62
CA GLU A 1141 22.55 12.80 -33.55
C GLU A 1141 22.71 11.48 -34.30
N GLU A 1142 23.19 11.52 -35.54
CA GLU A 1142 23.48 10.32 -36.33
C GLU A 1142 24.47 9.40 -35.62
N PHE A 1143 25.52 9.97 -35.02
CA PHE A 1143 26.47 9.23 -34.19
C PHE A 1143 25.85 8.59 -32.96
N ALA A 1144 24.93 9.29 -32.28
CA ALA A 1144 24.23 8.77 -31.12
C ALA A 1144 23.27 7.64 -31.50
N LEU A 1145 22.54 7.79 -32.62
CA LEU A 1145 21.65 6.76 -33.15
C LEU A 1145 22.41 5.51 -33.59
N ALA A 1146 23.59 5.66 -34.22
CA ALA A 1146 24.45 4.52 -34.56
C ALA A 1146 24.93 3.76 -33.31
N ASN A 1147 25.33 4.47 -32.25
CA ASN A 1147 25.72 3.85 -30.98
C ASN A 1147 24.54 3.21 -30.22
N PHE A 1148 23.33 3.78 -30.36
CA PHE A 1148 22.09 3.16 -29.90
C PHE A 1148 21.85 1.81 -30.58
N ILE A 1149 21.93 1.77 -31.92
CA ILE A 1149 21.78 0.54 -32.71
C ILE A 1149 22.86 -0.48 -32.33
N LYS A 1150 24.12 -0.06 -32.24
CA LYS A 1150 25.22 -0.93 -31.81
C LYS A 1150 24.92 -1.66 -30.52
N THR A 1151 24.39 -0.93 -29.53
CA THR A 1151 24.07 -1.48 -28.20
C THR A 1151 22.86 -2.40 -28.23
N ALA A 1152 21.80 -2.03 -28.97
CA ALA A 1152 20.60 -2.85 -29.08
C ALA A 1152 20.84 -4.14 -29.90
N LEU A 1153 21.58 -4.04 -31.02
CA LEU A 1153 21.92 -5.17 -31.87
C LEU A 1153 22.85 -6.16 -31.17
N HIS A 1154 23.78 -5.69 -30.34
CA HIS A 1154 24.68 -6.57 -29.58
C HIS A 1154 23.89 -7.49 -28.63
N SER A 1155 22.74 -7.05 -28.11
CA SER A 1155 21.85 -7.92 -27.33
C SER A 1155 21.25 -9.06 -28.16
N LEU A 1156 20.89 -8.81 -29.43
CA LEU A 1156 20.48 -9.84 -30.38
C LEU A 1156 21.64 -10.79 -30.68
N THR A 1157 22.81 -10.24 -31.03
CA THR A 1157 24.04 -10.97 -31.37
C THR A 1157 24.44 -11.94 -30.26
N ALA A 1158 24.52 -11.46 -29.01
CA ALA A 1158 24.87 -12.27 -27.85
C ALA A 1158 23.82 -13.35 -27.58
N THR A 1159 22.53 -13.01 -27.63
CA THR A 1159 21.44 -13.97 -27.38
C THR A 1159 21.40 -15.06 -28.44
N LEU A 1160 21.47 -14.68 -29.71
CA LEU A 1160 21.47 -15.61 -30.83
C LEU A 1160 22.72 -16.50 -30.84
N GLY A 1161 23.88 -15.98 -30.43
CA GLY A 1161 25.10 -16.79 -30.27
C GLY A 1161 24.89 -17.99 -29.33
N VAL A 1162 24.20 -17.78 -28.21
CA VAL A 1162 23.85 -18.85 -27.26
C VAL A 1162 22.73 -19.75 -27.77
N GLU A 1163 21.77 -19.21 -28.50
CA GLU A 1163 20.69 -19.99 -29.08
C GLU A 1163 21.18 -20.92 -30.19
N ASN A 1164 22.04 -20.44 -31.08
CA ASN A 1164 22.59 -21.24 -32.17
C ASN A 1164 23.54 -22.33 -31.66
N GLU A 1165 24.23 -22.13 -30.54
CA GLU A 1165 24.96 -23.22 -29.84
C GLU A 1165 24.05 -24.40 -29.48
N ARG A 1166 22.75 -24.15 -29.25
CA ARG A 1166 21.75 -25.17 -28.89
C ARG A 1166 21.03 -25.77 -30.10
N CYS A 1167 21.24 -25.20 -31.29
CA CYS A 1167 20.75 -25.73 -32.55
C CYS A 1167 21.75 -26.74 -33.14
N VAL A 1168 21.26 -27.66 -33.96
CA VAL A 1168 22.09 -28.72 -34.59
C VAL A 1168 23.17 -28.18 -35.52
N HIS A 1169 22.91 -27.02 -36.14
CA HIS A 1169 23.81 -26.38 -37.10
C HIS A 1169 25.02 -25.71 -36.45
N HIS A 1170 24.95 -25.43 -35.15
CA HIS A 1170 26.00 -24.73 -34.39
C HIS A 1170 26.51 -23.42 -35.01
N SER A 1171 25.70 -22.76 -35.85
CA SER A 1171 26.07 -21.56 -36.60
C SER A 1171 26.58 -20.47 -35.66
N ALA A 1172 27.65 -19.79 -36.06
CA ALA A 1172 28.19 -18.68 -35.29
C ALA A 1172 27.56 -17.37 -35.74
N VAL A 1173 27.35 -16.44 -34.80
CA VAL A 1173 26.93 -15.08 -35.11
C VAL A 1173 27.87 -14.09 -34.43
N ASN A 1174 28.33 -13.09 -35.15
CA ASN A 1174 29.14 -11.99 -34.63
C ASN A 1174 28.66 -10.67 -35.22
N GLN A 1175 29.01 -9.57 -34.57
CA GLN A 1175 28.70 -8.22 -34.99
C GLN A 1175 29.99 -7.49 -35.37
N VAL A 1176 29.93 -6.71 -36.46
CA VAL A 1176 31.01 -5.82 -36.91
C VAL A 1176 30.49 -4.39 -36.89
N ASP A 1177 31.16 -3.52 -36.16
CA ASP A 1177 30.71 -2.17 -35.92
C ASP A 1177 31.48 -1.14 -36.73
N LEU A 1178 30.78 -0.44 -37.64
CA LEU A 1178 31.32 0.65 -38.47
C LEU A 1178 31.27 2.02 -37.79
N THR A 1179 30.92 2.08 -36.50
CA THR A 1179 30.91 3.33 -35.72
C THR A 1179 31.60 3.13 -34.38
N ARG A 1180 32.70 3.86 -34.18
CA ARG A 1180 33.49 3.91 -32.93
C ARG A 1180 32.71 4.54 -31.78
N ARG A 1181 33.12 4.27 -30.52
CA ARG A 1181 32.49 4.84 -29.32
C ARG A 1181 32.87 6.31 -29.10
N ALA A 1182 34.10 6.71 -29.44
CA ALA A 1182 34.54 8.09 -29.35
C ALA A 1182 34.36 8.82 -30.69
N LYS A 1183 33.66 9.95 -30.68
CA LYS A 1183 33.45 10.76 -31.89
C LYS A 1183 34.76 11.31 -32.47
N SER A 1184 35.74 11.60 -31.62
CA SER A 1184 37.06 12.13 -32.01
C SER A 1184 37.92 11.12 -32.78
N GLU A 1185 37.65 9.83 -32.60
CA GLU A 1185 38.42 8.73 -33.21
C GLU A 1185 37.84 8.29 -34.55
N LYS A 1186 36.81 8.96 -35.07
CA LYS A 1186 36.30 8.65 -36.41
C LYS A 1186 37.35 8.95 -37.47
N PRO A 1187 37.37 8.21 -38.60
CA PRO A 1187 38.18 8.57 -39.75
C PRO A 1187 37.90 9.99 -40.21
N GLN A 1188 38.96 10.80 -40.32
CA GLN A 1188 38.95 12.20 -40.73
C GLN A 1188 39.67 12.43 -42.06
N THR A 1189 40.66 11.60 -42.40
CA THR A 1189 41.40 11.73 -43.67
C THR A 1189 41.02 10.62 -44.66
N PRO A 1190 41.24 10.82 -45.98
CA PRO A 1190 41.04 9.77 -46.98
C PRO A 1190 41.83 8.48 -46.66
N GLU A 1191 43.03 8.60 -46.11
CA GLU A 1191 43.86 7.47 -45.69
C GLU A 1191 43.22 6.70 -44.53
N GLU A 1192 42.70 7.40 -43.52
CA GLU A 1192 41.99 6.76 -42.40
C GLU A 1192 40.69 6.09 -42.84
N ILE A 1193 39.98 6.67 -43.82
CA ILE A 1193 38.77 6.06 -44.40
C ILE A 1193 39.13 4.79 -45.17
N ALA A 1194 40.22 4.80 -45.93
CA ALA A 1194 40.73 3.61 -46.60
C ALA A 1194 41.18 2.55 -45.59
N GLU A 1195 41.85 2.94 -44.51
CA GLU A 1195 42.23 2.03 -43.42
C GLU A 1195 41.01 1.43 -42.72
N GLU A 1196 39.97 2.21 -42.42
CA GLU A 1196 38.72 1.70 -41.85
C GLU A 1196 38.08 0.65 -42.78
N LEU A 1197 38.07 0.90 -44.09
CA LEU A 1197 37.57 -0.05 -45.07
C LEU A 1197 38.38 -1.35 -45.10
N ASP A 1198 39.71 -1.27 -45.03
CA ASP A 1198 40.59 -2.44 -44.93
C ASP A 1198 40.34 -3.22 -43.62
N ARG A 1199 40.20 -2.51 -42.50
CA ARG A 1199 39.89 -3.11 -41.19
C ARG A 1199 38.51 -3.74 -41.18
N PHE A 1200 37.52 -3.14 -41.84
CA PHE A 1200 36.19 -3.70 -42.05
C PHE A 1200 36.25 -5.04 -42.80
N VAL A 1201 36.99 -5.10 -43.91
CA VAL A 1201 37.20 -6.34 -44.66
C VAL A 1201 37.86 -7.40 -43.77
N ILE A 1202 38.90 -7.03 -43.01
CA ILE A 1202 39.58 -7.94 -42.07
C ILE A 1202 38.61 -8.47 -41.01
N ALA A 1203 37.77 -7.61 -40.41
CA ALA A 1203 36.81 -8.02 -39.39
C ALA A 1203 35.74 -8.96 -39.95
N CYS A 1204 35.23 -8.68 -41.15
CA CYS A 1204 34.31 -9.55 -41.85
C CYS A 1204 34.96 -10.92 -42.12
N LEU A 1205 36.16 -10.96 -42.70
CA LEU A 1205 36.90 -12.20 -42.93
C LEU A 1205 37.16 -12.98 -41.62
N LEU A 1206 37.50 -12.27 -40.55
CA LEU A 1206 37.73 -12.86 -39.23
C LEU A 1206 36.49 -13.53 -38.65
N THR A 1207 35.31 -12.99 -38.93
CA THR A 1207 34.03 -13.44 -38.37
C THR A 1207 33.26 -14.37 -39.28
N SER A 1208 33.52 -14.33 -40.60
CA SER A 1208 32.92 -15.19 -41.61
C SER A 1208 33.71 -16.45 -41.91
N ALA A 1209 35.01 -16.49 -41.59
CA ALA A 1209 35.81 -17.70 -41.83
C ALA A 1209 35.42 -18.83 -40.86
N PRO A 1210 35.53 -20.11 -41.27
CA PRO A 1210 35.21 -21.25 -40.42
C PRO A 1210 35.92 -21.19 -39.07
N LEU A 1211 35.20 -21.45 -37.99
CA LEU A 1211 35.72 -21.33 -36.62
C LEU A 1211 36.35 -22.63 -36.12
N PRO A 1212 37.38 -22.54 -35.25
CA PRO A 1212 37.89 -23.72 -34.57
C PRO A 1212 36.78 -24.36 -33.71
N SER A 1213 36.77 -25.68 -33.67
CA SER A 1213 35.78 -26.43 -32.89
C SER A 1213 35.95 -26.14 -31.39
N PRO A 1214 34.90 -26.34 -30.58
CA PRO A 1214 35.03 -26.28 -29.12
C PRO A 1214 36.13 -27.20 -28.56
N ASP A 1215 36.38 -28.32 -29.25
CA ASP A 1215 37.41 -29.31 -28.88
C ASP A 1215 38.82 -28.79 -29.13
N ASP A 1216 39.01 -27.95 -30.16
CA ASP A 1216 40.31 -27.31 -30.46
C ASP A 1216 40.67 -26.23 -29.43
N SER A 1217 39.68 -25.42 -29.03
CA SER A 1217 39.87 -24.41 -27.98
C SER A 1217 38.53 -23.86 -27.51
N ARG A 1218 38.12 -24.26 -26.30
CA ARG A 1218 36.96 -23.69 -25.61
C ARG A 1218 37.00 -22.17 -25.48
N TYR A 1219 38.18 -21.59 -25.27
CA TYR A 1219 38.37 -20.14 -25.17
C TYR A 1219 38.12 -19.44 -26.51
N ARG A 1220 38.74 -19.90 -27.60
CA ARG A 1220 38.59 -19.28 -28.93
C ARG A 1220 37.20 -19.50 -29.51
N SER A 1221 36.62 -20.68 -29.31
CA SER A 1221 35.24 -20.97 -29.73
C SER A 1221 34.23 -20.02 -29.07
N ARG A 1222 34.49 -19.61 -27.82
CA ARG A 1222 33.66 -18.62 -27.10
C ARG A 1222 33.84 -17.19 -27.61
N ILE A 1223 35.06 -16.77 -27.98
CA ILE A 1223 35.33 -15.39 -28.46
C ILE A 1223 34.61 -15.07 -29.76
N TYR A 1224 34.40 -16.06 -30.62
CA TYR A 1224 33.79 -15.85 -31.94
C TYR A 1224 32.32 -16.28 -32.00
N ARG A 1225 31.63 -16.30 -30.85
CA ARG A 1225 30.20 -16.59 -30.76
C ARG A 1225 29.51 -15.51 -29.92
N GLY A 1226 28.82 -14.61 -30.60
CA GLY A 1226 28.04 -13.53 -29.99
C GLY A 1226 28.82 -12.24 -29.78
N ASN A 1227 30.04 -12.13 -30.29
CA ASN A 1227 30.94 -11.00 -30.04
C ASN A 1227 30.64 -9.79 -30.93
N ALA A 1228 30.96 -8.58 -30.46
CA ALA A 1228 30.86 -7.33 -31.23
C ALA A 1228 32.25 -6.71 -31.41
N ILE A 1229 32.64 -6.48 -32.66
CA ILE A 1229 33.97 -6.03 -33.06
C ILE A 1229 33.86 -4.68 -33.77
N THR A 1230 34.36 -3.62 -33.15
CA THR A 1230 34.46 -2.29 -33.77
C THR A 1230 35.75 -2.16 -34.60
N VAL A 1231 35.63 -1.58 -35.80
CA VAL A 1231 36.76 -1.36 -36.73
C VAL A 1231 37.34 0.04 -36.71
#